data_AF-A0A7W5VEH0-F1
#
_entry.id   AF-A0A7W5VEH0-F1
#
_cell.length_a   1.000
_cell.length_b   1.000
_cell.length_c   1.000
_cell.angle_alpha   90.00
_cell.angle_beta   90.00
_cell.angle_gamma   90.00
#
_symmetry.space_group_name_H-M   'P 1'
#
loop_
_entity.id
_entity.type
_entity.pdbx_description
1 polymer ?
#
loop_
_entity_poly.entity_id
_entity_poly.type
_entity_poly.pdbx_seq_one_letter_code
_entity_poly.pdbx_strand_id
1 'polypeptide(L)'
;MDTYLPPATQPVRVVVWAIHLVLPLLGLWLLLAQPRVNIMWHHNPSHFWMIAVVAGINVILGLMISEAARRRADARLFLVSMVFLSSAGFFFLHGLSTPQVLLDGPTLGFDIGQQVGLTMAAVFALASAFPLGAAQARSVMRAQHLIRLTVVGLMVLWGIASLIPGLTPLSRPPAVLPIPWFGWFSVPGLVLFVAAGLMMFRLHRMRRSAILVSLVTAYALLAEAMVAGMSQLNWHLSWWEWHILLTLAFVFVAYSAYLQFRREGSSAGLFDSVALSATVEKIQVQYEQALEELVDHVRRGTKLPAVRLAGRFQLTEGQAAVLDRAGEALASERELSERLSALVDVGTQTKVRLAESDLLTGALERVRQVYGDVRIGLVSEGRVSIGSREYTFSGTTPVRRDGLITYPLTVKGHLAGALEVPVGRTTQDEALSATLASQLSIALENARLYAELDTLFRQYMSPDVASRLLADPGQAALGGELRELTALFADLKGFTTFSERVAPGEIVEMLNRYHTAAVPCILDNGGTIVQFVGDALLALFNAPAAQDDHALAACTAALAMQEAATKVAADGWPTFRVGVNTGMALVGNIGSPELRGFNAMGDAVNVAARLQGLAEPGTVVIGSTTLAQASTAEARPLGPLRLKGKEQEVEAFVLTRIIRA
;
A
#
# COMPACT_ATOMS: atom_id res chain seq x y z
N MET A 1 -20.68 -4.57 -11.19
CA MET A 1 -20.57 -3.15 -11.61
C MET A 1 -21.99 -2.67 -11.87
N ASP A 2 -22.67 -2.19 -10.84
CA ASP A 2 -24.00 -1.59 -11.01
C ASP A 2 -23.81 -0.19 -11.56
N THR A 3 -24.29 0.03 -12.78
CA THR A 3 -24.28 1.32 -13.47
C THR A 3 -25.02 2.35 -12.63
N TYR A 4 -24.25 3.29 -12.07
CA TYR A 4 -24.75 4.52 -11.46
C TYR A 4 -25.36 5.38 -12.56
N LEU A 5 -26.66 5.23 -12.81
CA LEU A 5 -27.39 6.15 -13.68
C LEU A 5 -27.48 7.51 -12.96
N PRO A 6 -27.09 8.63 -13.61
CA PRO A 6 -27.30 9.95 -13.04
C PRO A 6 -28.81 10.19 -12.89
N PRO A 7 -29.29 10.90 -11.85
CA PRO A 7 -30.71 11.16 -11.67
C PRO A 7 -31.18 12.19 -12.71
N ALA A 8 -31.42 11.72 -13.93
CA ALA A 8 -32.21 12.43 -14.92
C ALA A 8 -33.70 12.36 -14.52
N THR A 9 -34.37 13.51 -14.63
CA THR A 9 -35.82 13.78 -14.51
C THR A 9 -36.35 14.27 -13.13
N GLN A 10 -36.11 15.55 -12.82
CA GLN A 10 -36.69 16.26 -11.68
C GLN A 10 -37.94 17.16 -11.92
N PRO A 11 -38.54 17.35 -13.11
CA PRO A 11 -39.73 18.20 -13.21
C PRO A 11 -40.98 17.49 -12.64
N VAL A 12 -41.15 16.19 -12.90
CA VAL A 12 -42.35 15.43 -12.47
C VAL A 12 -42.45 15.37 -10.94
N ARG A 13 -41.35 15.16 -10.22
CA ARG A 13 -41.37 15.11 -8.75
C ARG A 13 -41.69 16.46 -8.11
N VAL A 14 -41.23 17.56 -8.70
CA VAL A 14 -41.51 18.92 -8.22
C VAL A 14 -42.97 19.29 -8.49
N VAL A 15 -43.48 18.95 -9.68
CA VAL A 15 -44.90 19.15 -10.02
C VAL A 15 -45.80 18.33 -9.10
N VAL A 16 -45.49 17.06 -8.88
CA VAL A 16 -46.23 16.20 -7.94
C VAL A 16 -46.19 16.80 -6.54
N TRP A 17 -45.03 17.22 -6.04
CA TRP A 17 -44.91 17.87 -4.73
C TRP A 17 -45.73 19.16 -4.62
N ALA A 18 -45.71 20.02 -5.65
CA ALA A 18 -46.51 21.22 -5.71
C ALA A 18 -48.02 20.93 -5.72
N ILE A 19 -48.46 19.89 -6.43
CA ILE A 19 -49.85 19.42 -6.43
C ILE A 19 -50.28 19.04 -5.00
N HIS A 20 -49.43 18.33 -4.24
CA HIS A 20 -49.76 17.93 -2.87
C HIS A 20 -49.89 19.11 -1.90
N LEU A 21 -49.26 20.26 -2.19
CA LEU A 21 -49.41 21.50 -1.42
C LEU A 21 -50.63 22.32 -1.86
N VAL A 22 -51.00 22.28 -3.14
CA VAL A 22 -52.15 23.07 -3.63
C VAL A 22 -53.49 22.35 -3.40
N LEU A 23 -53.48 21.02 -3.43
CA LEU A 23 -54.70 20.21 -3.34
C LEU A 23 -55.53 20.46 -2.07
N PRO A 24 -54.95 20.57 -0.85
CA PRO A 24 -55.74 20.85 0.34
C PRO A 24 -56.39 22.24 0.30
N LEU A 25 -55.69 23.28 -0.11
CA LEU A 25 -56.33 24.61 -0.27
C LEU A 25 -57.47 24.62 -1.29
N LEU A 26 -57.38 23.82 -2.37
CA LEU A 26 -58.47 23.63 -3.32
C LEU A 26 -59.64 22.86 -2.69
N GLY A 27 -59.34 21.85 -1.86
CA GLY A 27 -60.32 21.11 -1.07
C GLY A 27 -61.10 22.04 -0.12
N LEU A 28 -60.38 22.83 0.66
CA LEU A 28 -60.93 23.86 1.55
C LEU A 28 -61.80 24.85 0.79
N TRP A 29 -61.30 25.38 -0.33
CA TRP A 29 -62.06 26.30 -1.18
C TRP A 29 -63.37 25.65 -1.66
N LEU A 30 -63.32 24.40 -2.11
CA LEU A 30 -64.51 23.67 -2.56
C LEU A 30 -65.51 23.46 -1.43
N LEU A 31 -65.05 23.06 -0.24
CA LEU A 31 -65.91 22.85 0.94
C LEU A 31 -66.58 24.16 1.39
N LEU A 32 -65.86 25.28 1.35
CA LEU A 32 -66.41 26.59 1.71
C LEU A 32 -67.33 27.16 0.61
N ALA A 33 -67.02 26.92 -0.66
CA ALA A 33 -67.82 27.38 -1.79
C ALA A 33 -69.11 26.57 -1.99
N GLN A 34 -69.13 25.30 -1.56
CA GLN A 34 -70.29 24.40 -1.67
C GLN A 34 -70.73 23.90 -0.29
N PRO A 35 -71.54 24.68 0.47
CA PRO A 35 -71.97 24.31 1.82
C PRO A 35 -72.69 22.96 1.91
N ARG A 36 -73.29 22.49 0.80
CA ARG A 36 -73.96 21.18 0.72
C ARG A 36 -72.99 20.00 0.90
N VAL A 37 -71.72 20.16 0.52
CA VAL A 37 -70.69 19.13 0.64
C VAL A 37 -69.99 19.21 2.00
N ASN A 38 -69.98 20.39 2.63
CA ASN A 38 -69.36 20.62 3.95
C ASN A 38 -70.26 20.12 5.10
N ILE A 39 -70.48 18.81 5.16
CA ILE A 39 -71.34 18.17 6.16
C ILE A 39 -70.77 18.31 7.58
N MET A 40 -71.66 18.35 8.57
CA MET A 40 -71.28 18.30 9.99
C MET A 40 -71.07 16.85 10.41
N TRP A 41 -69.87 16.53 10.88
CA TRP A 41 -69.48 15.25 11.42
C TRP A 41 -68.94 15.41 12.84
N HIS A 42 -69.76 15.11 13.84
CA HIS A 42 -69.39 15.20 15.26
C HIS A 42 -68.91 13.83 15.77
N HIS A 43 -67.64 13.72 16.17
CA HIS A 43 -67.13 12.51 16.82
C HIS A 43 -66.00 12.81 17.83
N ASN A 44 -66.38 12.98 19.11
CA ASN A 44 -65.46 13.34 20.20
C ASN A 44 -64.25 12.39 20.32
N PRO A 45 -64.40 11.04 20.32
CA PRO A 45 -63.24 10.15 20.49
C PRO A 45 -62.23 10.25 19.34
N SER A 46 -62.69 10.39 18.08
CA SER A 46 -61.79 10.49 16.93
C SER A 46 -60.98 11.78 16.97
N HIS A 47 -61.63 12.89 17.35
CA HIS A 47 -60.95 14.17 17.53
C HIS A 47 -59.85 14.07 18.59
N PHE A 48 -60.19 13.62 19.80
CA PHE A 48 -59.25 13.53 20.91
C PHE A 48 -58.06 12.62 20.58
N TRP A 49 -58.31 11.39 20.11
CA TRP A 49 -57.23 10.44 19.84
C TRP A 49 -56.33 10.86 18.68
N MET A 50 -56.88 11.45 17.62
CA MET A 50 -56.07 11.96 16.52
C MET A 50 -55.12 13.07 16.99
N ILE A 51 -55.64 14.06 17.73
CA ILE A 51 -54.83 15.15 18.29
C ILE A 51 -53.80 14.63 19.31
N ALA A 52 -54.19 13.70 20.19
CA ALA A 52 -53.27 13.09 21.16
C ALA A 52 -52.13 12.31 20.50
N VAL A 53 -52.41 11.55 19.44
CA VAL A 53 -51.40 10.82 18.66
C VAL A 53 -50.44 11.78 17.97
N VAL A 54 -50.95 12.83 17.33
CA VAL A 54 -50.11 13.85 16.68
C VAL A 54 -49.24 14.59 17.69
N ALA A 55 -49.78 14.95 18.85
CA ALA A 55 -49.01 15.52 19.95
C ALA A 55 -47.90 14.56 20.42
N GLY A 56 -48.21 13.26 20.57
CA GLY A 56 -47.23 12.23 20.93
C GLY A 56 -46.09 12.10 19.92
N ILE A 57 -46.41 12.05 18.61
CA ILE A 57 -45.41 12.04 17.53
C ILE A 57 -44.50 13.28 17.64
N ASN A 58 -45.08 14.45 17.88
CA ASN A 58 -44.32 15.69 18.00
C ASN A 58 -43.43 15.74 19.25
N VAL A 59 -43.87 15.18 20.38
CA VAL A 59 -43.01 15.05 21.56
C VAL A 59 -41.81 14.16 21.24
N ILE A 60 -42.03 12.99 20.64
CA ILE A 60 -40.95 12.06 20.29
C ILE A 60 -39.96 12.75 19.35
N LEU A 61 -40.45 13.34 18.26
CA LEU A 61 -39.62 14.00 17.27
C LEU A 61 -38.89 15.21 17.87
N GLY A 62 -39.57 16.02 18.67
CA GLY A 62 -38.99 17.16 19.37
C GLY A 62 -37.89 16.75 20.36
N LEU A 63 -38.07 15.68 21.13
CA LEU A 63 -37.05 15.15 22.05
C LEU A 63 -35.85 14.59 21.30
N MET A 64 -36.06 13.85 20.20
CA MET A 64 -34.99 13.34 19.35
C MET A 64 -34.15 14.48 18.76
N ILE A 65 -34.80 15.50 18.19
CA ILE A 65 -34.11 16.67 17.63
C ILE A 65 -33.40 17.45 18.75
N SER A 66 -34.02 17.60 19.93
CA SER A 66 -33.40 18.29 21.05
C SER A 66 -32.17 17.56 21.58
N GLU A 67 -32.14 16.24 21.57
CA GLU A 67 -30.97 15.46 21.94
C GLU A 67 -29.85 15.61 20.91
N ALA A 68 -30.18 15.54 19.61
CA ALA A 68 -29.22 15.82 18.54
C ALA A 68 -28.63 17.25 18.65
N ALA A 69 -29.47 18.23 18.97
CA ALA A 69 -29.05 19.61 19.20
C ALA A 69 -28.06 19.75 20.37
N ARG A 70 -28.30 19.04 21.49
CA ARG A 70 -27.39 19.02 22.64
C ARG A 70 -26.05 18.40 22.30
N ARG A 71 -26.07 17.22 21.66
CA ARG A 71 -24.84 16.50 21.27
C ARG A 71 -23.95 17.32 20.35
N ARG A 72 -24.56 18.05 19.41
CA ARG A 72 -23.84 18.85 18.40
C ARG A 72 -23.63 20.31 18.81
N ALA A 73 -24.16 20.73 19.95
CA ALA A 73 -24.25 22.14 20.36
C ALA A 73 -24.83 23.05 19.26
N ASP A 74 -25.85 22.57 18.53
CA ASP A 74 -26.38 23.22 17.34
C ASP A 74 -27.67 23.99 17.63
N ALA A 75 -27.61 25.31 17.43
CA ALA A 75 -28.73 26.22 17.72
C ALA A 75 -29.93 26.03 16.78
N ARG A 76 -29.70 25.68 15.51
CA ARG A 76 -30.80 25.49 14.55
C ARG A 76 -31.59 24.24 14.89
N LEU A 77 -30.91 23.13 15.17
CA LEU A 77 -31.57 21.91 15.64
C LEU A 77 -32.36 22.17 16.92
N PHE A 78 -31.80 22.93 17.86
CA PHE A 78 -32.52 23.30 19.08
C PHE A 78 -33.80 24.08 18.77
N LEU A 79 -33.74 25.11 17.91
CA LEU A 79 -34.91 25.91 17.54
C LEU A 79 -35.97 25.07 16.79
N VAL A 80 -35.54 24.19 15.87
CA VAL A 80 -36.44 23.24 15.19
C VAL A 80 -37.12 22.32 16.21
N SER A 81 -36.39 21.82 17.22
CA SER A 81 -37.00 21.00 18.28
C SER A 81 -38.10 21.75 19.05
N MET A 82 -37.92 23.05 19.26
CA MET A 82 -38.91 23.89 19.92
C MET A 82 -40.17 24.06 19.09
N VAL A 83 -40.11 24.01 17.74
CA VAL A 83 -41.31 24.00 16.87
C VAL A 83 -42.21 22.81 17.21
N PHE A 84 -41.63 21.61 17.30
CA PHE A 84 -42.39 20.39 17.61
C PHE A 84 -42.89 20.37 19.04
N LEU A 85 -42.03 20.71 20.02
CA LEU A 85 -42.40 20.69 21.44
C LEU A 85 -43.46 21.76 21.76
N SER A 86 -43.34 22.98 21.20
CA SER A 86 -44.35 24.04 21.37
C SER A 86 -45.71 23.63 20.80
N SER A 87 -45.71 23.10 19.58
CA SER A 87 -46.94 22.63 18.92
C SER A 87 -47.57 21.47 19.69
N ALA A 88 -46.78 20.48 20.13
CA ALA A 88 -47.27 19.31 20.87
C ALA A 88 -48.00 19.68 22.15
N GLY A 89 -47.42 20.57 22.97
CA GLY A 89 -48.02 20.97 24.24
C GLY A 89 -49.36 21.66 24.05
N PHE A 90 -49.47 22.57 23.08
CA PHE A 90 -50.72 23.28 22.82
C PHE A 90 -51.78 22.42 22.10
N PHE A 91 -51.39 21.46 21.26
CA PHE A 91 -52.34 20.48 20.72
C PHE A 91 -52.86 19.55 21.80
N PHE A 92 -52.01 19.12 22.73
CA PHE A 92 -52.47 18.34 23.87
C PHE A 92 -53.46 19.13 24.73
N LEU A 93 -53.14 20.39 25.05
CA LEU A 93 -54.07 21.30 25.76
C LEU A 93 -55.39 21.51 25.00
N HIS A 94 -55.34 21.63 23.67
CA HIS A 94 -56.53 21.70 22.82
C HIS A 94 -57.35 20.40 22.84
N GLY A 95 -56.70 19.23 22.75
CA GLY A 95 -57.38 17.95 22.84
C GLY A 95 -58.16 17.79 24.15
N LEU A 96 -57.63 18.31 25.26
CA LEU A 96 -58.28 18.27 26.57
C LEU A 96 -59.60 19.07 26.65
N SER A 97 -59.89 19.98 25.72
CA SER A 97 -61.19 20.66 25.65
C SER A 97 -62.25 19.92 24.86
N THR A 98 -61.94 18.74 24.33
CA THR A 98 -62.95 17.86 23.75
C THR A 98 -64.01 17.58 24.82
N PRO A 99 -65.31 17.85 24.54
CA PRO A 99 -66.37 17.63 25.51
C PRO A 99 -66.32 16.20 26.07
N GLN A 100 -66.54 16.07 27.38
CA GLN A 100 -66.55 14.79 28.11
C GLN A 100 -65.17 14.13 28.34
N VAL A 101 -64.07 14.81 28.02
CA VAL A 101 -62.70 14.34 28.36
C VAL A 101 -62.26 14.88 29.72
N LEU A 102 -62.18 16.22 29.85
CA LEU A 102 -61.77 16.89 31.10
C LEU A 102 -62.81 17.93 31.58
N LEU A 103 -63.55 18.53 30.65
CA LEU A 103 -64.57 19.53 30.90
C LEU A 103 -65.90 19.15 30.23
N ASP A 104 -67.01 19.59 30.82
CA ASP A 104 -68.37 19.34 30.30
C ASP A 104 -68.69 20.17 29.05
N GLY A 105 -67.93 21.25 28.79
CA GLY A 105 -68.09 22.12 27.62
C GLY A 105 -66.79 22.84 27.22
N PRO A 106 -66.74 23.43 26.02
CA PRO A 106 -65.54 24.10 25.51
C PRO A 106 -65.25 25.41 26.27
N THR A 107 -63.97 25.74 26.42
CA THR A 107 -63.52 27.03 26.96
C THR A 107 -62.77 27.81 25.90
N LEU A 108 -62.89 29.14 25.94
CA LEU A 108 -62.24 30.03 25.00
C LEU A 108 -60.72 29.80 24.92
N GLY A 109 -60.07 29.56 26.06
CA GLY A 109 -58.63 29.35 26.17
C GLY A 109 -58.14 28.07 25.49
N PHE A 110 -58.90 26.99 25.55
CA PHE A 110 -58.52 25.76 24.86
C PHE A 110 -58.91 25.76 23.37
N ASP A 111 -59.98 26.46 23.00
CA ASP A 111 -60.37 26.63 21.59
C ASP A 111 -59.31 27.42 20.79
N ILE A 112 -58.74 28.47 21.39
CA ILE A 112 -57.69 29.28 20.75
C ILE A 112 -56.28 28.78 21.02
N GLY A 113 -56.10 27.87 21.98
CA GLY A 113 -54.79 27.37 22.41
C GLY A 113 -53.97 26.82 21.25
N GLN A 114 -54.61 26.13 20.31
CA GLN A 114 -53.96 25.65 19.08
C GLN A 114 -53.36 26.77 18.21
N GLN A 115 -54.05 27.90 18.05
CA GLN A 115 -53.58 29.03 17.22
C GLN A 115 -52.42 29.75 17.91
N VAL A 116 -52.47 29.86 19.23
CA VAL A 116 -51.37 30.38 20.06
C VAL A 116 -50.15 29.47 19.95
N GLY A 117 -50.34 28.16 20.07
CA GLY A 117 -49.29 27.15 19.93
C GLY A 117 -48.63 27.19 18.55
N LEU A 118 -49.44 27.20 17.48
CA LEU A 118 -48.94 27.31 16.10
C LEU A 118 -48.21 28.61 15.84
N THR A 119 -48.72 29.75 16.34
CA THR A 119 -48.05 31.05 16.18
C THR A 119 -46.71 31.07 16.91
N MET A 120 -46.65 30.51 18.12
CA MET A 120 -45.38 30.36 18.86
C MET A 120 -44.40 29.43 18.14
N ALA A 121 -44.89 28.31 17.59
CA ALA A 121 -44.10 27.40 16.77
C ALA A 121 -43.56 28.08 15.50
N ALA A 122 -44.35 28.97 14.88
CA ALA A 122 -43.94 29.74 13.71
C ALA A 122 -42.77 30.69 14.00
N VAL A 123 -42.73 31.29 15.20
CA VAL A 123 -41.58 32.12 15.64
C VAL A 123 -40.31 31.28 15.70
N PHE A 124 -40.37 30.08 16.29
CA PHE A 124 -39.22 29.17 16.33
C PHE A 124 -38.84 28.66 14.93
N ALA A 125 -39.83 28.39 14.07
CA ALA A 125 -39.60 27.95 12.71
C ALA A 125 -38.83 29.03 11.92
N LEU A 126 -39.27 30.29 11.99
CA LEU A 126 -38.57 31.40 11.36
C LEU A 126 -37.16 31.61 11.96
N ALA A 127 -37.07 31.60 13.30
CA ALA A 127 -35.79 31.74 14.00
C ALA A 127 -34.77 30.67 13.55
N SER A 128 -35.23 29.43 13.34
CA SER A 128 -34.39 28.33 12.88
C SER A 128 -33.92 28.49 11.43
N ALA A 129 -34.68 29.20 10.59
CA ALA A 129 -34.39 29.38 9.19
C ALA A 129 -33.31 30.45 8.93
N PHE A 130 -33.04 31.34 9.89
CA PHE A 130 -32.01 32.36 9.76
C PHE A 130 -30.59 31.75 9.66
N PRO A 131 -29.68 32.41 8.92
CA PRO A 131 -28.26 32.09 8.94
C PRO A 131 -27.63 32.61 10.23
N LEU A 132 -27.65 31.80 11.29
CA LEU A 132 -27.07 32.16 12.58
C LEU A 132 -25.54 32.09 12.50
N GLY A 133 -24.86 33.21 12.79
CA GLY A 133 -23.41 33.22 12.97
C GLY A 133 -22.99 32.50 14.27
N ALA A 134 -21.70 32.17 14.40
CA ALA A 134 -21.19 31.41 15.55
C ALA A 134 -21.49 32.07 16.92
N ALA A 135 -21.41 33.40 17.02
CA ALA A 135 -21.72 34.12 18.26
C ALA A 135 -23.21 34.04 18.63
N GLN A 136 -24.10 34.19 17.65
CA GLN A 136 -25.56 34.11 17.81
C GLN A 136 -25.98 32.68 18.18
N ALA A 137 -25.45 31.68 17.48
CA ALA A 137 -25.71 30.27 17.78
C ALA A 137 -25.29 29.91 19.22
N ARG A 138 -24.11 30.34 19.67
CA ARG A 138 -23.67 30.17 21.07
C ARG A 138 -24.57 30.90 22.07
N SER A 139 -25.13 32.05 21.71
CA SER A 139 -26.07 32.76 22.57
C SER A 139 -27.38 31.98 22.75
N VAL A 140 -27.93 31.46 21.65
CA VAL A 140 -29.14 30.61 21.67
C VAL A 140 -28.90 29.36 22.52
N MET A 141 -27.76 28.68 22.33
CA MET A 141 -27.43 27.47 23.10
C MET A 141 -27.17 27.76 24.58
N ARG A 142 -26.65 28.94 24.94
CA ARG A 142 -26.56 29.36 26.36
C ARG A 142 -27.94 29.61 26.96
N ALA A 143 -28.85 30.18 26.19
CA ALA A 143 -30.23 30.44 26.62
C ALA A 143 -31.16 29.21 26.51
N GLN A 144 -30.67 28.04 26.07
CA GLN A 144 -31.53 26.89 25.74
C GLN A 144 -32.43 26.43 26.90
N HIS A 145 -31.91 26.43 28.13
CA HIS A 145 -32.66 26.03 29.31
C HIS A 145 -33.74 27.06 29.64
N LEU A 146 -33.39 28.35 29.55
CA LEU A 146 -34.33 29.44 29.76
C LEU A 146 -35.47 29.38 28.73
N ILE A 147 -35.14 29.25 27.44
CA ILE A 147 -36.13 29.14 26.35
C ILE A 147 -37.08 27.96 26.59
N ARG A 148 -36.56 26.79 26.96
CA ARG A 148 -37.39 25.61 27.25
C ARG A 148 -38.29 25.85 28.46
N LEU A 149 -37.75 26.39 29.55
CA LEU A 149 -38.52 26.71 30.76
C LEU A 149 -39.60 27.75 30.48
N THR A 150 -39.32 28.76 29.65
CA THR A 150 -40.30 29.76 29.23
C THR A 150 -41.45 29.12 28.45
N VAL A 151 -41.16 28.24 27.49
CA VAL A 151 -42.20 27.56 26.71
C VAL A 151 -43.05 26.64 27.59
N VAL A 152 -42.44 25.82 28.44
CA VAL A 152 -43.16 24.94 29.37
C VAL A 152 -43.97 25.76 30.36
N GLY A 153 -43.39 26.82 30.92
CA GLY A 153 -44.06 27.74 31.83
C GLY A 153 -45.28 28.40 31.18
N LEU A 154 -45.16 28.86 29.94
CA LEU A 154 -46.27 29.41 29.16
C LEU A 154 -47.39 28.38 28.97
N MET A 155 -47.06 27.12 28.64
CA MET A 155 -48.07 26.05 28.50
C MET A 155 -48.80 25.77 29.81
N VAL A 156 -48.05 25.67 30.92
CA VAL A 156 -48.64 25.40 32.25
C VAL A 156 -49.53 26.56 32.67
N LEU A 157 -49.05 27.80 32.54
CA LEU A 157 -49.83 29.00 32.85
C LEU A 157 -51.08 29.10 31.97
N TRP A 158 -50.97 28.77 30.68
CA TRP A 158 -52.10 28.74 29.75
C TRP A 158 -53.14 27.69 30.15
N GLY A 159 -52.69 26.48 30.48
CA GLY A 159 -53.55 25.40 30.96
C GLY A 159 -54.29 25.81 32.24
N ILE A 160 -53.60 26.39 33.22
CA ILE A 160 -54.18 26.89 34.47
C ILE A 160 -55.22 28.00 34.19
N ALA A 161 -54.85 28.98 33.36
CA ALA A 161 -55.73 30.11 33.01
C ALA A 161 -57.00 29.66 32.27
N SER A 162 -56.93 28.57 31.51
CA SER A 162 -58.03 28.02 30.72
C SER A 162 -58.88 27.01 31.50
N LEU A 163 -58.30 26.32 32.49
CA LEU A 163 -58.96 25.27 33.28
C LEU A 163 -59.68 25.81 34.52
N ILE A 164 -59.12 26.79 35.23
CA ILE A 164 -59.70 27.29 36.49
C ILE A 164 -60.88 28.23 36.19
N PRO A 165 -62.13 27.87 36.55
CA PRO A 165 -63.29 28.70 36.27
C PRO A 165 -63.18 30.07 36.95
N GLY A 166 -63.39 31.16 36.20
CA GLY A 166 -63.43 32.53 36.71
C GLY A 166 -62.06 33.20 36.94
N LEU A 167 -60.94 32.47 36.83
CA LEU A 167 -59.60 33.04 37.00
C LEU A 167 -59.25 34.05 35.88
N THR A 168 -59.63 33.76 34.64
CA THR A 168 -59.40 34.64 33.49
C THR A 168 -60.59 34.60 32.53
N PRO A 169 -60.72 35.55 31.58
CA PRO A 169 -61.72 35.46 30.51
C PRO A 169 -61.56 34.20 29.62
N LEU A 170 -60.40 33.54 29.65
CA LEU A 170 -60.12 32.33 28.87
C LEU A 170 -60.85 31.08 29.39
N SER A 171 -61.23 31.04 30.67
CA SER A 171 -61.99 29.91 31.22
C SER A 171 -63.50 30.02 31.03
N ARG A 172 -63.97 31.09 30.36
CA ARG A 172 -65.38 31.26 29.98
C ARG A 172 -65.68 30.48 28.70
N PRO A 173 -66.92 30.00 28.51
CA PRO A 173 -67.32 29.43 27.23
C PRO A 173 -67.19 30.49 26.13
N PRO A 174 -66.81 30.08 24.91
CA PRO A 174 -66.70 31.00 23.77
C PRO A 174 -68.05 31.68 23.53
N ALA A 175 -68.05 33.02 23.49
CA ALA A 175 -69.25 33.76 23.13
C ALA A 175 -69.57 33.53 21.64
N VAL A 176 -70.84 33.32 21.30
CA VAL A 176 -71.33 33.30 19.92
C VAL A 176 -71.32 34.72 19.36
N LEU A 177 -70.13 35.27 19.10
CA LEU A 177 -69.94 36.58 18.51
C LEU A 177 -69.76 36.43 16.99
N PRO A 178 -70.54 37.13 16.15
CA PRO A 178 -70.31 37.15 14.71
C PRO A 178 -69.17 38.14 14.43
N ILE A 179 -67.90 37.79 14.64
CA ILE A 179 -66.82 38.74 14.32
C ILE A 179 -65.55 38.09 13.73
N PRO A 180 -65.03 38.61 12.59
CA PRO A 180 -63.83 38.16 11.87
C PRO A 180 -62.48 38.34 12.59
N TRP A 181 -62.38 38.97 13.78
CA TRP A 181 -61.08 39.26 14.44
C TRP A 181 -60.28 38.02 14.83
N PHE A 182 -60.94 36.89 15.10
CA PHE A 182 -60.24 35.64 15.41
C PHE A 182 -59.40 35.11 14.23
N GLY A 183 -59.86 35.30 12.99
CA GLY A 183 -59.07 34.96 11.80
C GLY A 183 -57.78 35.79 11.72
N TRP A 184 -57.81 37.05 12.19
CA TRP A 184 -56.64 37.93 12.21
C TRP A 184 -55.54 37.48 13.19
N PHE A 185 -55.88 36.74 14.26
CA PHE A 185 -54.88 36.22 15.22
C PHE A 185 -53.97 35.16 14.59
N SER A 186 -54.47 34.43 13.59
CA SER A 186 -53.72 33.40 12.86
C SER A 186 -52.83 33.99 11.75
N VAL A 187 -53.05 35.24 11.34
CA VAL A 187 -52.30 35.88 10.24
C VAL A 187 -50.79 36.03 10.55
N PRO A 188 -50.37 36.48 11.75
CA PRO A 188 -48.94 36.52 12.08
C PRO A 188 -48.26 35.16 11.96
N GLY A 189 -48.84 34.10 12.52
CA GLY A 189 -48.27 32.76 12.42
C GLY A 189 -48.21 32.24 10.98
N LEU A 190 -49.25 32.51 10.18
CA LEU A 190 -49.29 32.18 8.75
C LEU A 190 -48.11 32.82 8.00
N VAL A 191 -47.92 34.14 8.17
CA VAL A 191 -46.82 34.87 7.52
C VAL A 191 -45.46 34.31 7.95
N LEU A 192 -45.29 34.00 9.24
CA LEU A 192 -44.05 33.45 9.79
C LEU A 192 -43.74 32.05 9.23
N PHE A 193 -44.73 31.15 9.13
CA PHE A 193 -44.53 29.82 8.54
C PHE A 193 -44.21 29.88 7.05
N VAL A 194 -44.90 30.74 6.28
CA VAL A 194 -44.60 30.95 4.86
C VAL A 194 -43.16 31.46 4.70
N ALA A 195 -42.76 32.46 5.49
CA ALA A 195 -41.39 32.98 5.47
C ALA A 195 -40.35 31.91 5.85
N ALA A 196 -40.61 31.15 6.92
CA ALA A 196 -39.75 30.05 7.36
C ALA A 196 -39.62 28.96 6.28
N GLY A 197 -40.73 28.57 5.65
CA GLY A 197 -40.77 27.59 4.55
C GLY A 197 -39.96 28.06 3.34
N LEU A 198 -40.11 29.32 2.92
CA LEU A 198 -39.33 29.89 1.81
C LEU A 198 -37.83 29.94 2.11
N MET A 199 -37.45 30.32 3.34
CA MET A 199 -36.06 30.37 3.76
C MET A 199 -35.44 28.97 3.87
N MET A 200 -36.17 27.99 4.43
CA MET A 200 -35.75 26.59 4.46
C MET A 200 -35.70 25.98 3.06
N PHE A 201 -36.56 26.39 2.14
CA PHE A 201 -36.50 25.96 0.74
C PHE A 201 -35.26 26.50 0.04
N ARG A 202 -34.89 27.76 0.27
CA ARG A 202 -33.60 28.30 -0.22
C ARG A 202 -32.42 27.50 0.33
N LEU A 203 -32.45 27.17 1.62
CA LEU A 203 -31.44 26.31 2.23
C LEU A 203 -31.41 24.92 1.57
N HIS A 204 -32.56 24.30 1.30
CA HIS A 204 -32.66 23.03 0.59
C HIS A 204 -32.11 23.09 -0.84
N ARG A 205 -32.28 24.22 -1.55
CA ARG A 205 -31.68 24.39 -2.89
C ARG A 205 -30.16 24.40 -2.84
N MET A 206 -29.57 24.94 -1.76
CA MET A 206 -28.12 24.89 -1.54
C MET A 206 -27.67 23.53 -1.02
N ARG A 207 -28.49 22.87 -0.19
CA ARG A 207 -28.20 21.59 0.47
C ARG A 207 -29.37 20.63 0.30
N ARG A 208 -29.33 19.82 -0.75
CA ARG A 208 -30.41 18.85 -1.05
C ARG A 208 -30.48 17.79 0.04
N SER A 209 -31.48 17.89 0.90
CA SER A 209 -31.77 16.92 1.97
C SER A 209 -33.25 16.58 2.05
N ALA A 210 -33.55 15.30 2.26
CA ALA A 210 -34.90 14.79 2.46
C ALA A 210 -35.59 15.38 3.69
N ILE A 211 -34.85 15.68 4.76
CA ILE A 211 -35.42 16.24 6.00
C ILE A 211 -35.68 17.74 5.85
N LEU A 212 -34.83 18.45 5.10
CA LEU A 212 -35.09 19.86 4.81
C LEU A 212 -36.36 20.03 3.96
N VAL A 213 -36.57 19.19 2.94
CA VAL A 213 -37.80 19.27 2.13
C VAL A 213 -39.03 18.84 2.94
N SER A 214 -38.89 17.92 3.90
CA SER A 214 -40.00 17.56 4.79
C SER A 214 -40.36 18.67 5.78
N LEU A 215 -39.38 19.40 6.31
CA LEU A 215 -39.64 20.61 7.10
C LEU A 215 -40.31 21.72 6.27
N VAL A 216 -39.88 21.94 5.02
CA VAL A 216 -40.54 22.89 4.12
C VAL A 216 -41.99 22.50 3.87
N THR A 217 -42.23 21.21 3.59
CA THR A 217 -43.57 20.67 3.37
C THR A 217 -44.43 20.82 4.62
N ALA A 218 -43.88 20.51 5.80
CA ALA A 218 -44.58 20.66 7.06
C ALA A 218 -44.94 22.12 7.34
N TYR A 219 -44.02 23.08 7.13
CA TYR A 219 -44.32 24.50 7.33
C TYR A 219 -45.36 25.02 6.35
N ALA A 220 -45.39 24.54 5.11
CA ALA A 220 -46.44 24.84 4.15
C ALA A 220 -47.80 24.29 4.60
N LEU A 221 -47.86 23.00 4.99
CA LEU A 221 -49.10 22.39 5.49
C LEU A 221 -49.59 23.04 6.80
N LEU A 222 -48.68 23.48 7.68
CA LEU A 222 -49.04 24.23 8.89
C LEU A 222 -49.58 25.63 8.55
N ALA A 223 -49.00 26.31 7.55
CA ALA A 223 -49.55 27.57 7.03
C ALA A 223 -50.97 27.37 6.46
N GLU A 224 -51.18 26.32 5.65
CA GLU A 224 -52.51 25.97 5.13
C GLU A 224 -53.50 25.61 6.24
N ALA A 225 -53.03 24.88 7.26
CA ALA A 225 -53.83 24.61 8.45
C ALA A 225 -54.22 25.92 9.16
N MET A 226 -53.33 26.91 9.27
CA MET A 226 -53.70 28.20 9.82
C MET A 226 -54.81 28.90 9.01
N VAL A 227 -54.84 28.74 7.69
CA VAL A 227 -55.93 29.26 6.82
C VAL A 227 -57.23 28.47 7.04
N ALA A 228 -57.19 27.14 7.05
CA ALA A 228 -58.35 26.28 7.28
C ALA A 228 -59.01 26.55 8.65
N GLY A 229 -58.18 26.76 9.67
CA GLY A 229 -58.63 27.09 11.04
C GLY A 229 -59.33 28.44 11.17
N MET A 230 -59.24 29.34 10.18
CA MET A 230 -59.99 30.61 10.18
C MET A 230 -61.48 30.43 9.85
N SER A 231 -61.89 29.28 9.28
CA SER A 231 -63.27 29.05 8.82
C SER A 231 -64.30 28.87 9.93
N GLN A 232 -63.88 28.55 11.16
CA GLN A 232 -64.70 28.44 12.40
C GLN A 232 -65.97 27.58 12.33
N LEU A 233 -66.12 26.72 11.32
CA LEU A 233 -67.22 25.76 11.22
C LEU A 233 -66.89 24.49 12.02
N ASN A 234 -66.99 24.57 13.34
CA ASN A 234 -66.69 23.44 14.23
C ASN A 234 -67.47 22.18 13.80
N TRP A 235 -66.78 21.04 13.78
CA TRP A 235 -67.31 19.73 13.36
C TRP A 235 -67.68 19.59 11.87
N HIS A 236 -67.52 20.62 11.04
CA HIS A 236 -67.69 20.47 9.59
C HIS A 236 -66.48 19.82 8.91
N LEU A 237 -66.64 19.30 7.69
CA LEU A 237 -65.51 18.73 6.93
C LEU A 237 -64.35 19.71 6.75
N SER A 238 -64.61 21.01 6.56
CA SER A 238 -63.57 22.04 6.48
C SER A 238 -62.75 22.17 7.78
N TRP A 239 -63.34 21.83 8.92
CA TRP A 239 -62.66 21.76 10.22
C TRP A 239 -61.91 20.43 10.41
N TRP A 240 -62.41 19.32 9.88
CA TRP A 240 -61.66 18.06 9.84
C TRP A 240 -60.45 18.13 8.91
N GLU A 241 -60.56 18.85 7.80
CA GLU A 241 -59.45 19.12 6.89
C GLU A 241 -58.28 19.82 7.60
N TRP A 242 -58.57 20.78 8.48
CA TRP A 242 -57.57 21.40 9.33
C TRP A 242 -56.76 20.38 10.15
N HIS A 243 -57.43 19.41 10.77
CA HIS A 243 -56.79 18.34 11.53
C HIS A 243 -55.97 17.38 10.67
N ILE A 244 -56.47 17.07 9.47
CA ILE A 244 -55.79 16.20 8.52
C ILE A 244 -54.50 16.87 8.05
N LEU A 245 -54.54 18.16 7.70
CA LEU A 245 -53.37 18.97 7.35
C LEU A 245 -52.32 18.95 8.47
N LEU A 246 -52.76 19.16 9.71
CA LEU A 246 -51.89 19.11 10.88
C LEU A 246 -51.22 17.74 11.02
N THR A 247 -52.01 16.67 10.93
CA THR A 247 -51.53 15.29 11.04
C THR A 247 -50.51 14.99 9.95
N LEU A 248 -50.82 15.33 8.70
CA LEU A 248 -49.93 15.12 7.55
C LEU A 248 -48.61 15.88 7.70
N ALA A 249 -48.63 17.13 8.18
CA ALA A 249 -47.43 17.93 8.37
C ALA A 249 -46.40 17.21 9.25
N PHE A 250 -46.84 16.68 10.40
CA PHE A 250 -45.95 16.04 11.36
C PHE A 250 -45.62 14.59 11.01
N VAL A 251 -46.59 13.82 10.52
CA VAL A 251 -46.35 12.44 10.04
C VAL A 251 -45.36 12.43 8.89
N PHE A 252 -45.40 13.42 7.99
CA PHE A 252 -44.44 13.52 6.90
C PHE A 252 -43.00 13.73 7.39
N VAL A 253 -42.79 14.58 8.41
CA VAL A 253 -41.46 14.75 9.01
C VAL A 253 -41.02 13.49 9.74
N ALA A 254 -41.91 12.86 10.52
CA ALA A 254 -41.62 11.62 11.23
C ALA A 254 -41.26 10.47 10.26
N TYR A 255 -42.00 10.34 9.16
CA TYR A 255 -41.73 9.36 8.11
C TYR A 255 -40.39 9.62 7.42
N SER A 256 -40.07 10.88 7.14
CA SER A 256 -38.78 11.27 6.56
C SER A 256 -37.61 10.98 7.52
N ALA A 257 -37.79 11.23 8.82
CA ALA A 257 -36.83 10.85 9.85
C ALA A 257 -36.63 9.33 9.89
N TYR A 258 -37.72 8.55 9.90
CA TYR A 258 -37.67 7.09 9.86
C TYR A 258 -36.93 6.54 8.64
N LEU A 259 -37.19 7.08 7.45
CA LEU A 259 -36.48 6.73 6.22
C LEU A 259 -34.98 7.02 6.31
N GLN A 260 -34.60 8.16 6.89
CA GLN A 260 -33.20 8.52 7.08
C GLN A 260 -32.52 7.57 8.08
N PHE A 261 -33.19 7.24 9.18
CA PHE A 261 -32.71 6.26 10.17
C PHE A 261 -32.40 4.91 9.52
N ARG A 262 -33.30 4.40 8.67
CA ARG A 262 -33.10 3.12 7.96
C ARG A 262 -31.92 3.14 6.98
N ARG A 263 -31.51 4.31 6.48
CA ARG A 263 -30.36 4.44 5.57
C ARG A 263 -29.04 4.56 6.31
N GLU A 264 -29.02 5.32 7.41
CA GLU A 264 -27.79 5.64 8.15
C GLU A 264 -27.49 4.68 9.30
N GLY A 265 -28.46 3.88 9.75
CA GLY A 265 -28.31 2.91 10.84
C GLY A 265 -28.23 3.54 12.24
N SER A 266 -28.07 4.86 12.34
CA SER A 266 -27.86 5.58 13.58
C SER A 266 -28.78 6.79 13.73
N SER A 267 -29.20 7.06 14.96
CA SER A 267 -29.92 8.29 15.32
C SER A 267 -29.01 9.51 15.43
N ALA A 268 -27.69 9.31 15.48
CA ALA A 268 -26.72 10.40 15.65
C ALA A 268 -26.61 11.30 14.40
N GLY A 269 -26.69 10.71 13.20
CA GLY A 269 -26.57 11.43 11.91
C GLY A 269 -27.89 12.00 11.36
N LEU A 270 -29.02 11.58 11.96
CA LEU A 270 -30.33 11.73 11.37
C LEU A 270 -30.69 13.18 11.04
N PHE A 271 -30.25 14.15 11.83
CA PHE A 271 -30.56 15.58 11.61
C PHE A 271 -29.38 16.41 11.12
N ASP A 272 -28.27 15.79 10.71
CA ASP A 272 -27.02 16.49 10.35
C ASP A 272 -27.21 17.44 9.18
N SER A 273 -28.07 17.05 8.24
CA SER A 273 -28.43 17.87 7.09
C SER A 273 -29.19 19.16 7.43
N VAL A 274 -29.79 19.23 8.62
CA VAL A 274 -30.50 20.40 9.14
C VAL A 274 -29.58 21.29 9.97
N ALA A 275 -28.45 20.78 10.47
CA ALA A 275 -27.51 21.52 11.30
C ALA A 275 -26.91 22.75 10.60
N LEU A 276 -26.34 23.67 11.39
CA LEU A 276 -25.63 24.84 10.89
C LEU A 276 -24.40 24.44 10.06
N SER A 277 -24.01 25.31 9.12
CA SER A 277 -22.85 25.07 8.25
C SER A 277 -21.56 24.81 9.03
N ALA A 278 -21.33 25.55 10.11
CA ALA A 278 -20.18 25.37 10.98
C ALA A 278 -20.16 23.99 11.68
N THR A 279 -21.33 23.45 12.02
CA THR A 279 -21.46 22.11 12.59
C THR A 279 -21.11 21.04 11.55
N VAL A 280 -21.55 21.22 10.30
CA VAL A 280 -21.21 20.31 9.19
C VAL A 280 -19.72 20.32 8.88
N GLU A 281 -19.10 21.49 8.84
CA GLU A 281 -17.65 21.63 8.62
C GLU A 281 -16.85 20.92 9.72
N LYS A 282 -17.27 21.07 10.98
CA LYS A 282 -16.66 20.36 12.11
C LYS A 282 -16.75 18.82 11.96
N ILE A 283 -17.86 18.31 11.44
CA ILE A 283 -18.04 16.87 11.18
C ILE A 283 -17.09 16.41 10.07
N GLN A 284 -16.91 17.21 9.01
CA GLN A 284 -15.99 16.87 7.91
C GLN A 284 -14.54 16.80 8.41
N VAL A 285 -14.09 17.79 9.19
CA VAL A 285 -12.74 17.79 9.78
C VAL A 285 -12.50 16.56 10.67
N GLN A 286 -13.49 16.14 11.45
CA GLN A 286 -13.39 14.93 12.27
C GLN A 286 -13.27 13.65 11.43
N TYR A 287 -13.96 13.60 10.28
CA TYR A 287 -13.86 12.47 9.35
C TYR A 287 -12.49 12.43 8.66
N GLU A 288 -11.96 13.58 8.25
CA GLU A 288 -10.61 13.69 7.67
C GLU A 288 -9.54 13.20 8.65
N GLN A 289 -9.62 13.62 9.92
CA GLN A 289 -8.71 13.14 10.98
C GLN A 289 -8.81 11.62 11.21
N ALA A 290 -10.02 11.07 11.16
CA ALA A 290 -10.22 9.62 11.28
C ALA A 290 -9.58 8.86 10.09
N LEU A 291 -9.68 9.40 8.88
CA LEU A 291 -9.05 8.83 7.69
C LEU A 291 -7.52 8.89 7.80
N GLU A 292 -6.96 10.02 8.23
CA GLU A 292 -5.51 10.17 8.44
C GLU A 292 -4.98 9.16 9.46
N GLU A 293 -5.65 9.02 10.61
CA GLU A 293 -5.23 8.05 11.63
C GLU A 293 -5.34 6.60 11.12
N LEU A 294 -6.35 6.28 10.30
CA LEU A 294 -6.46 4.96 9.66
C LEU A 294 -5.31 4.70 8.69
N VAL A 295 -4.99 5.66 7.81
CA VAL A 295 -3.86 5.56 6.86
C VAL A 295 -2.54 5.37 7.61
N ASP A 296 -2.34 6.07 8.72
CA ASP A 296 -1.15 5.96 9.56
C ASP A 296 -0.99 4.57 10.17
N HIS A 297 -2.09 3.97 10.63
CA HIS A 297 -2.05 2.59 11.16
C HIS A 297 -1.78 1.56 10.07
N VAL A 298 -2.35 1.74 8.88
CA VAL A 298 -2.05 0.89 7.72
C VAL A 298 -0.59 1.05 7.31
N ARG A 299 -0.03 2.26 7.32
CA ARG A 299 1.41 2.52 7.09
C ARG A 299 2.32 1.88 8.13
N ARG A 300 1.86 1.72 9.37
CA ARG A 300 2.62 1.04 10.45
C ARG A 300 2.41 -0.46 10.51
N GLY A 301 1.57 -1.03 9.63
CA GLY A 301 1.27 -2.47 9.61
C GLY A 301 0.37 -2.93 10.76
N THR A 302 -0.29 -2.00 11.46
CA THR A 302 -1.15 -2.28 12.61
C THR A 302 -2.61 -2.27 12.21
N LYS A 303 -3.36 -3.33 12.55
CA LYS A 303 -4.81 -3.36 12.36
C LYS A 303 -5.48 -2.52 13.45
N LEU A 304 -6.00 -1.34 13.09
CA LEU A 304 -6.88 -0.60 13.98
C LEU A 304 -8.34 -0.93 13.64
N PRO A 305 -9.15 -1.45 14.58
CA PRO A 305 -10.55 -1.74 14.28
C PRO A 305 -11.33 -0.44 14.04
N ALA A 306 -12.06 -0.36 12.93
CA ALA A 306 -12.88 0.80 12.57
C ALA A 306 -13.85 1.22 13.67
N VAL A 307 -14.28 0.27 14.52
CA VAL A 307 -15.11 0.50 15.71
C VAL A 307 -14.46 1.46 16.72
N ARG A 308 -13.13 1.37 16.90
CA ARG A 308 -12.40 2.22 17.85
C ARG A 308 -12.26 3.65 17.32
N LEU A 309 -12.01 3.80 16.01
CA LEU A 309 -12.04 5.08 15.30
C LEU A 309 -13.44 5.70 15.32
N ALA A 310 -14.48 4.90 15.09
CA ALA A 310 -15.87 5.36 15.12
C ALA A 310 -16.27 5.92 16.49
N GLY A 311 -15.88 5.25 17.58
CA GLY A 311 -16.12 5.74 18.94
C GLY A 311 -15.37 7.04 19.26
N ARG A 312 -14.10 7.14 18.84
CA ARG A 312 -13.25 8.32 19.10
C ARG A 312 -13.72 9.56 18.32
N PHE A 313 -14.10 9.37 17.06
CA PHE A 313 -14.48 10.47 16.15
C PHE A 313 -16.00 10.65 16.01
N GLN A 314 -16.80 9.95 16.82
CA GLN A 314 -18.27 10.03 16.82
C GLN A 314 -18.90 9.79 15.45
N LEU A 315 -18.36 8.83 14.70
CA LEU A 315 -18.81 8.51 13.34
C LEU A 315 -20.12 7.73 13.37
N THR A 316 -20.93 7.89 12.32
CA THR A 316 -22.10 7.03 12.09
C THR A 316 -21.67 5.61 11.72
N GLU A 317 -22.58 4.65 11.88
CA GLU A 317 -22.33 3.24 11.52
C GLU A 317 -21.99 3.09 10.04
N GLY A 318 -22.69 3.81 9.16
CA GLY A 318 -22.38 3.86 7.74
C GLY A 318 -20.98 4.43 7.44
N GLN A 319 -20.56 5.50 8.13
CA GLN A 319 -19.22 6.07 7.97
C GLN A 319 -18.12 5.13 8.47
N ALA A 320 -18.36 4.44 9.59
CA ALA A 320 -17.44 3.44 10.12
C ALA A 320 -17.26 2.27 9.13
N ALA A 321 -18.35 1.78 8.52
CA ALA A 321 -18.30 0.71 7.54
C ALA A 321 -17.58 1.10 6.23
N VAL A 322 -17.60 2.39 5.86
CA VAL A 322 -16.80 2.89 4.73
C VAL A 322 -15.32 2.93 5.09
N LEU A 323 -14.97 3.41 6.28
CA LEU A 323 -13.59 3.42 6.76
C LEU A 323 -13.01 2.01 6.89
N ASP A 324 -13.79 1.06 7.39
CA ASP A 324 -13.37 -0.34 7.52
C ASP A 324 -13.00 -0.95 6.15
N ARG A 325 -13.90 -0.80 5.16
CA ARG A 325 -13.64 -1.23 3.78
C ARG A 325 -12.44 -0.53 3.14
N ALA A 326 -12.26 0.76 3.41
CA ALA A 326 -11.09 1.50 2.93
C ALA A 326 -9.80 0.97 3.56
N GLY A 327 -9.81 0.66 4.87
CA GLY A 327 -8.69 0.06 5.57
C GLY A 327 -8.33 -1.32 5.05
N GLU A 328 -9.31 -2.18 4.78
CA GLU A 328 -9.09 -3.49 4.16
C GLU A 328 -8.49 -3.38 2.76
N ALA A 329 -8.99 -2.46 1.93
CA ALA A 329 -8.47 -2.23 0.58
C ALA A 329 -7.03 -1.68 0.59
N LEU A 330 -6.72 -0.74 1.48
CA LEU A 330 -5.36 -0.20 1.64
C LEU A 330 -4.38 -1.26 2.17
N ALA A 331 -4.83 -2.12 3.08
CA ALA A 331 -4.00 -3.22 3.60
C ALA A 331 -3.66 -4.24 2.51
N SER A 332 -4.62 -4.59 1.64
CA SER A 332 -4.37 -5.52 0.53
C SER A 332 -3.48 -4.92 -0.55
N GLU A 333 -3.63 -3.63 -0.87
CA GLU A 333 -2.75 -2.93 -1.81
C GLU A 333 -1.30 -2.88 -1.31
N ARG A 334 -1.11 -2.63 -0.01
CA ARG A 334 0.23 -2.67 0.62
C ARG A 334 0.86 -4.06 0.52
N GLU A 335 0.12 -5.11 0.87
CA GLU A 335 0.61 -6.49 0.79
C GLU A 335 1.05 -6.84 -0.64
N LEU A 336 0.31 -6.39 -1.65
CA LEU A 336 0.67 -6.53 -3.06
C LEU A 336 1.94 -5.74 -3.41
N SER A 337 2.07 -4.50 -2.94
CA SER A 337 3.27 -3.68 -3.17
C SER A 337 4.52 -4.29 -2.53
N GLU A 338 4.42 -4.87 -1.33
CA GLU A 338 5.53 -5.56 -0.65
C GLU A 338 5.95 -6.82 -1.44
N ARG A 339 4.98 -7.60 -1.93
CA ARG A 339 5.22 -8.77 -2.81
C ARG A 339 5.89 -8.41 -4.13
N LEU A 340 5.50 -7.28 -4.74
CA LEU A 340 6.16 -6.76 -5.95
C LEU A 340 7.59 -6.29 -5.67
N SER A 341 7.83 -5.62 -4.54
CA SER A 341 9.18 -5.19 -4.15
C SER A 341 10.12 -6.39 -3.99
N ALA A 342 9.65 -7.47 -3.34
CA ALA A 342 10.42 -8.70 -3.20
C ALA A 342 10.78 -9.35 -4.54
N LEU A 343 9.85 -9.31 -5.52
CA LEU A 343 10.11 -9.78 -6.89
C LEU A 343 11.20 -8.96 -7.59
N VAL A 344 11.17 -7.63 -7.44
CA VAL A 344 12.20 -6.73 -8.00
C VAL A 344 13.56 -7.00 -7.37
N ASP A 345 13.61 -7.19 -6.05
CA ASP A 345 14.86 -7.47 -5.34
C ASP A 345 15.53 -8.77 -5.81
N VAL A 346 14.76 -9.84 -6.02
CA VAL A 346 15.26 -11.11 -6.59
C VAL A 346 15.88 -10.88 -7.98
N GLY A 347 15.23 -10.05 -8.80
CA GLY A 347 15.75 -9.69 -10.12
C GLY A 347 17.08 -8.93 -10.05
N THR A 348 17.23 -7.96 -9.14
CA THR A 348 18.44 -7.14 -9.05
C THR A 348 19.69 -7.90 -8.58
N GLN A 349 19.54 -8.95 -7.77
CA GLN A 349 20.67 -9.71 -7.22
C GLN A 349 21.24 -10.78 -8.17
N THR A 350 20.57 -11.10 -9.28
CA THR A 350 21.15 -11.96 -10.34
C THR A 350 22.41 -11.40 -11.00
N LYS A 351 22.79 -10.16 -10.68
CA LYS A 351 24.06 -9.56 -11.09
C LYS A 351 25.25 -9.94 -10.21
N VAL A 352 25.05 -10.58 -9.05
CA VAL A 352 26.12 -10.84 -8.06
C VAL A 352 26.54 -12.30 -8.10
N ARG A 353 27.84 -12.54 -8.28
CA ARG A 353 28.52 -13.85 -8.22
C ARG A 353 28.21 -14.58 -6.91
N LEU A 354 27.31 -15.55 -6.97
CA LEU A 354 27.02 -16.45 -5.87
C LEU A 354 26.93 -17.87 -6.43
N ALA A 355 27.35 -18.87 -5.64
CA ALA A 355 27.10 -20.26 -5.97
C ALA A 355 25.57 -20.50 -6.03
N GLU A 356 25.14 -21.50 -6.81
CA GLU A 356 23.72 -21.82 -7.03
C GLU A 356 22.96 -21.95 -5.70
N SER A 357 23.56 -22.61 -4.70
CA SER A 357 23.01 -22.80 -3.36
C SER A 357 22.86 -21.48 -2.57
N ASP A 358 23.83 -20.58 -2.67
CA ASP A 358 23.86 -19.34 -1.89
C ASP A 358 22.89 -18.31 -2.46
N LEU A 359 22.79 -18.26 -3.79
CA LEU A 359 21.83 -17.42 -4.50
C LEU A 359 20.41 -17.82 -4.12
N LEU A 360 20.10 -19.12 -4.14
CA LEU A 360 18.78 -19.63 -3.80
C LEU A 360 18.45 -19.45 -2.33
N THR A 361 19.41 -19.66 -1.42
CA THR A 361 19.21 -19.45 0.01
C THR A 361 18.93 -17.97 0.31
N GLY A 362 19.69 -17.06 -0.29
CA GLY A 362 19.48 -15.62 -0.14
C GLY A 362 18.18 -15.11 -0.78
N ALA A 363 17.78 -15.68 -1.91
CA ALA A 363 16.49 -15.37 -2.54
C ALA A 363 15.32 -15.92 -1.70
N LEU A 364 15.45 -17.14 -1.17
CA LEU A 364 14.46 -17.78 -0.31
C LEU A 364 14.20 -17.00 0.97
N GLU A 365 15.24 -16.55 1.68
CA GLU A 365 15.04 -15.88 2.98
C GLU A 365 14.21 -14.60 2.82
N ARG A 366 14.44 -13.83 1.75
CA ARG A 366 13.66 -12.62 1.43
C ARG A 366 12.25 -12.94 0.96
N VAL A 367 12.08 -13.95 0.12
CA VAL A 367 10.77 -14.40 -0.34
C VAL A 367 9.94 -14.92 0.85
N ARG A 368 10.56 -15.62 1.80
CA ARG A 368 9.90 -16.17 3.00
C ARG A 368 9.34 -15.08 3.91
N GLN A 369 9.99 -13.92 3.96
CA GLN A 369 9.49 -12.76 4.71
C GLN A 369 8.17 -12.21 4.15
N VAL A 370 7.87 -12.44 2.87
CA VAL A 370 6.77 -11.76 2.15
C VAL A 370 5.68 -12.73 1.67
N TYR A 371 6.04 -13.95 1.28
CA TYR A 371 5.12 -14.99 0.81
C TYR A 371 4.83 -16.08 1.86
N GLY A 372 5.43 -16.00 3.05
CA GLY A 372 5.22 -16.97 4.14
C GLY A 372 6.09 -18.22 3.99
N ASP A 373 5.53 -19.41 4.25
CA ASP A 373 6.28 -20.68 4.22
C ASP A 373 6.54 -21.13 2.76
N VAL A 374 7.53 -20.50 2.13
CA VAL A 374 8.02 -20.85 0.78
C VAL A 374 9.23 -21.76 0.89
N ARG A 375 9.27 -22.79 0.04
CA ARG A 375 10.37 -23.78 0.02
C ARG A 375 10.89 -23.97 -1.40
N ILE A 376 12.19 -24.22 -1.52
CA ILE A 376 12.82 -24.58 -2.79
C ILE A 376 13.48 -25.94 -2.68
N GLY A 377 13.50 -26.68 -3.78
CA GLY A 377 14.30 -27.89 -3.92
C GLY A 377 15.07 -27.83 -5.23
N LEU A 378 16.35 -28.20 -5.22
CA LEU A 378 17.14 -28.40 -6.43
C LEU A 378 17.02 -29.85 -6.89
N VAL A 379 17.22 -30.09 -8.18
CA VAL A 379 17.33 -31.45 -8.72
C VAL A 379 18.60 -32.11 -8.17
N SER A 380 18.45 -33.32 -7.63
CA SER A 380 19.54 -34.23 -7.30
C SER A 380 19.20 -35.60 -7.88
N GLU A 381 20.14 -36.24 -8.60
CA GLU A 381 19.93 -37.55 -9.24
C GLU A 381 18.69 -37.62 -10.16
N GLY A 382 18.34 -36.51 -10.81
CA GLY A 382 17.21 -36.43 -11.74
C GLY A 382 15.83 -36.30 -11.07
N ARG A 383 15.77 -36.14 -9.75
CA ARG A 383 14.53 -35.99 -8.97
C ARG A 383 14.59 -34.71 -8.12
N VAL A 384 13.44 -34.04 -7.92
CA VAL A 384 13.34 -32.88 -7.02
C VAL A 384 12.63 -33.28 -5.76
N SER A 385 13.28 -33.09 -4.61
CA SER A 385 12.68 -33.27 -3.30
C SER A 385 12.63 -31.95 -2.52
N ILE A 386 11.50 -31.71 -1.84
CA ILE A 386 11.32 -30.61 -0.90
C ILE A 386 10.83 -31.22 0.42
N GLY A 387 11.70 -31.23 1.44
CA GLY A 387 11.44 -31.97 2.66
C GLY A 387 11.36 -33.48 2.39
N SER A 388 10.26 -34.12 2.81
CA SER A 388 10.00 -35.56 2.55
C SER A 388 9.21 -35.82 1.26
N ARG A 389 8.88 -34.77 0.49
CA ARG A 389 8.04 -34.88 -0.71
C ARG A 389 8.89 -34.87 -1.96
N GLU A 390 8.53 -35.72 -2.90
CA GLU A 390 9.19 -35.83 -4.20
C GLU A 390 8.23 -35.40 -5.31
N TYR A 391 8.77 -34.64 -6.27
CA TYR A 391 8.00 -34.05 -7.36
C TYR A 391 8.51 -34.53 -8.72
N THR A 392 7.56 -34.87 -9.59
CA THR A 392 7.79 -35.11 -11.02
C THR A 392 6.93 -34.14 -11.83
N PHE A 393 7.54 -33.48 -12.81
CA PHE A 393 6.87 -32.45 -13.62
C PHE A 393 6.78 -32.88 -15.08
N SER A 394 5.63 -32.66 -15.70
CA SER A 394 5.43 -32.77 -17.15
C SER A 394 5.61 -31.39 -17.80
N GLY A 395 6.86 -30.98 -17.99
CA GLY A 395 7.21 -29.66 -18.54
C GLY A 395 7.10 -28.53 -17.52
N THR A 396 6.48 -27.42 -17.89
CA THR A 396 6.38 -26.19 -17.06
C THR A 396 5.10 -26.10 -16.23
N THR A 397 4.31 -27.18 -16.18
CA THR A 397 3.00 -27.16 -15.52
C THR A 397 3.17 -27.29 -13.99
N PRO A 398 2.61 -26.38 -13.18
CA PRO A 398 2.69 -26.49 -11.72
C PRO A 398 1.81 -27.62 -11.18
N VAL A 399 2.27 -28.25 -10.09
CA VAL A 399 1.55 -29.33 -9.39
C VAL A 399 0.86 -28.76 -8.17
N ARG A 400 -0.43 -29.09 -7.97
CA ARG A 400 -1.21 -28.66 -6.80
C ARG A 400 -1.43 -29.84 -5.86
N ARG A 401 -1.02 -29.71 -4.60
CA ARG A 401 -1.18 -30.76 -3.59
C ARG A 401 -1.26 -30.17 -2.18
N ASP A 402 -2.18 -30.67 -1.35
CA ASP A 402 -2.30 -30.33 0.07
C ASP A 402 -2.34 -28.82 0.39
N GLY A 403 -2.99 -28.01 -0.46
CA GLY A 403 -3.06 -26.55 -0.27
C GLY A 403 -1.78 -25.79 -0.66
N LEU A 404 -0.87 -26.43 -1.39
CA LEU A 404 0.36 -25.85 -1.94
C LEU A 404 0.35 -25.94 -3.46
N ILE A 405 1.01 -24.98 -4.11
CA ILE A 405 1.32 -24.98 -5.54
C ILE A 405 2.83 -25.07 -5.69
N THR A 406 3.28 -26.08 -6.41
CA THR A 406 4.69 -26.30 -6.68
C THR A 406 4.98 -25.99 -8.14
N TYR A 407 5.82 -25.00 -8.38
CA TYR A 407 6.24 -24.55 -9.71
C TYR A 407 7.59 -25.17 -10.09
N PRO A 408 7.73 -25.75 -11.30
CA PRO A 408 9.04 -26.21 -11.78
C PRO A 408 9.95 -25.01 -12.08
N LEU A 409 11.21 -25.13 -11.68
CA LEU A 409 12.28 -24.21 -12.06
C LEU A 409 13.09 -24.87 -13.17
N THR A 410 13.26 -24.17 -14.29
CA THR A 410 13.89 -24.75 -15.49
C THR A 410 15.06 -23.92 -15.98
N VAL A 411 16.11 -24.58 -16.48
CA VAL A 411 17.27 -23.96 -17.12
C VAL A 411 17.42 -24.57 -18.51
N LYS A 412 17.45 -23.75 -19.57
CA LYS A 412 17.50 -24.22 -20.97
C LYS A 412 16.46 -25.32 -21.27
N GLY A 413 15.25 -25.20 -20.71
CA GLY A 413 14.15 -26.17 -20.87
C GLY A 413 14.26 -27.47 -20.05
N HIS A 414 15.33 -27.66 -19.27
CA HIS A 414 15.51 -28.82 -18.40
C HIS A 414 15.15 -28.47 -16.96
N LEU A 415 14.56 -29.43 -16.22
CA LEU A 415 14.24 -29.24 -14.81
C LEU A 415 15.52 -29.02 -14.00
N ALA A 416 15.58 -27.91 -13.27
CA ALA A 416 16.69 -27.54 -12.40
C ALA A 416 16.29 -27.54 -10.92
N GLY A 417 15.01 -27.32 -10.62
CA GLY A 417 14.49 -27.36 -9.25
C GLY A 417 12.97 -27.18 -9.22
N ALA A 418 12.43 -26.89 -8.04
CA ALA A 418 11.04 -26.55 -7.85
C ALA A 418 10.85 -25.54 -6.71
N LEU A 419 9.82 -24.71 -6.82
CA LEU A 419 9.39 -23.73 -5.83
C LEU A 419 8.02 -24.11 -5.30
N GLU A 420 7.92 -24.41 -4.01
CA GLU A 420 6.66 -24.71 -3.30
C GLU A 420 6.16 -23.46 -2.57
N VAL A 421 4.93 -23.03 -2.89
CA VAL A 421 4.28 -21.83 -2.35
C VAL A 421 2.87 -22.19 -1.86
N PRO A 422 2.37 -21.60 -0.76
CA PRO A 422 0.96 -21.73 -0.36
C PRO A 422 0.00 -21.30 -1.47
N VAL A 423 -1.14 -22.00 -1.60
CA VAL A 423 -2.21 -21.57 -2.50
C VAL A 423 -2.70 -20.20 -2.07
N GLY A 424 -2.61 -19.23 -2.97
CA GLY A 424 -3.06 -17.86 -2.76
C GLY A 424 -4.58 -17.76 -2.57
N ARG A 425 -5.03 -16.65 -2.00
CA ARG A 425 -6.47 -16.35 -1.82
C ARG A 425 -7.10 -15.80 -3.10
N THR A 426 -6.29 -15.22 -3.98
CA THR A 426 -6.72 -14.57 -5.22
C THR A 426 -5.99 -15.14 -6.43
N THR A 427 -6.55 -14.94 -7.63
CA THR A 427 -5.88 -15.28 -8.89
C THR A 427 -4.60 -14.47 -9.13
N GLN A 428 -4.50 -13.28 -8.55
CA GLN A 428 -3.28 -12.45 -8.58
C GLN A 428 -2.14 -13.08 -7.77
N ASP A 429 -2.44 -13.71 -6.64
CA ASP A 429 -1.44 -14.38 -5.80
C ASP A 429 -0.76 -15.55 -6.54
N GLU A 430 -1.55 -16.32 -7.29
CA GLU A 430 -1.02 -17.41 -8.14
C GLU A 430 -0.14 -16.84 -9.26
N ALA A 431 -0.56 -15.76 -9.93
CA ALA A 431 0.23 -15.12 -10.98
C ALA A 431 1.56 -14.55 -10.46
N LEU A 432 1.57 -13.96 -9.25
CA LEU A 432 2.78 -13.48 -8.60
C LEU A 432 3.75 -14.63 -8.28
N SER A 433 3.23 -15.75 -7.79
CA SER A 433 4.01 -16.95 -7.48
C SER A 433 4.61 -17.60 -8.74
N ALA A 434 3.85 -17.64 -9.84
CA ALA A 434 4.35 -18.07 -11.14
C ALA A 434 5.46 -17.15 -11.67
N THR A 435 5.31 -15.83 -11.50
CA THR A 435 6.33 -14.84 -11.88
C THR A 435 7.61 -15.03 -11.07
N LEU A 436 7.48 -15.29 -9.77
CA LEU A 436 8.62 -15.60 -8.89
C LEU A 436 9.37 -16.84 -9.36
N ALA A 437 8.66 -17.93 -9.68
CA ALA A 437 9.27 -19.14 -10.22
C ALA A 437 10.01 -18.89 -11.54
N SER A 438 9.45 -18.04 -12.42
CA SER A 438 10.12 -17.63 -13.65
C SER A 438 11.41 -16.82 -13.39
N GLN A 439 11.40 -15.89 -12.43
CA GLN A 439 12.58 -15.11 -12.07
C GLN A 439 13.68 -15.99 -11.46
N LEU A 440 13.31 -16.94 -10.60
CA LEU A 440 14.25 -17.90 -10.03
C LEU A 440 14.84 -18.84 -11.09
N SER A 441 14.05 -19.23 -12.09
CA SER A 441 14.54 -20.01 -13.24
C SER A 441 15.63 -19.27 -14.03
N ILE A 442 15.41 -17.98 -14.32
CA ILE A 442 16.39 -17.12 -14.99
C ILE A 442 17.64 -16.94 -14.11
N ALA A 443 17.46 -16.75 -12.81
CA ALA A 443 18.56 -16.62 -11.86
C ALA A 443 19.46 -17.87 -11.84
N LEU A 444 18.85 -19.05 -11.81
CA LEU A 444 19.53 -20.35 -11.88
C LEU A 444 20.28 -20.53 -13.20
N GLU A 445 19.67 -20.15 -14.32
CA GLU A 445 20.30 -20.22 -15.63
C GLU A 445 21.55 -19.34 -15.70
N ASN A 446 21.45 -18.10 -15.23
CA ASN A 446 22.59 -17.19 -15.15
C ASN A 446 23.71 -17.74 -14.26
N ALA A 447 23.37 -18.28 -13.08
CA ALA A 447 24.36 -18.86 -12.16
C ALA A 447 25.14 -20.01 -12.82
N ARG A 448 24.43 -20.91 -13.53
CA ARG A 448 25.07 -22.02 -14.26
C ARG A 448 25.91 -21.54 -15.44
N LEU A 449 25.43 -20.56 -16.20
CA LEU A 449 26.22 -19.94 -17.27
C LEU A 449 27.52 -19.32 -16.74
N TYR A 450 27.47 -18.63 -15.59
CA TYR A 450 28.68 -18.10 -14.96
C TYR A 450 29.65 -19.19 -14.50
N ALA A 451 29.15 -20.32 -13.98
CA ALA A 451 29.99 -21.45 -13.59
C ALA A 451 30.63 -22.15 -14.81
N GLU A 452 29.88 -22.31 -15.90
CA GLU A 452 30.39 -22.81 -17.19
C GLU A 452 31.49 -21.89 -17.73
N LEU A 453 31.25 -20.57 -17.72
CA LEU A 453 32.24 -19.58 -18.14
C LEU A 453 33.49 -19.60 -17.25
N ASP A 454 33.36 -19.62 -15.92
CA ASP A 454 34.51 -19.71 -15.01
C ASP A 454 35.35 -20.96 -15.28
N THR A 455 34.71 -22.12 -15.47
CA THR A 455 35.38 -23.38 -15.83
C THR A 455 36.16 -23.24 -17.15
N LEU A 456 35.53 -22.68 -18.18
CA LEU A 456 36.20 -22.45 -19.48
C LEU A 456 37.37 -21.46 -19.34
N PHE A 457 37.19 -20.33 -18.67
CA PHE A 457 38.27 -19.34 -18.48
C PHE A 457 39.48 -19.94 -17.76
N ARG A 458 39.27 -20.77 -16.73
CA ARG A 458 40.35 -21.46 -16.00
C ARG A 458 41.09 -22.52 -16.83
N GLN A 459 40.47 -23.05 -17.88
CA GLN A 459 41.12 -24.01 -18.79
C GLN A 459 42.01 -23.32 -19.84
N TYR A 460 41.69 -22.07 -20.19
CA TYR A 460 42.42 -21.30 -21.21
C TYR A 460 43.35 -20.22 -20.63
N MET A 461 43.25 -19.91 -19.35
CA MET A 461 44.02 -18.88 -18.66
C MET A 461 44.47 -19.39 -17.28
N SER A 462 45.59 -18.86 -16.77
CA SER A 462 46.00 -19.17 -15.39
C SER A 462 44.90 -18.76 -14.38
N PRO A 463 44.65 -19.57 -13.32
CA PRO A 463 43.57 -19.35 -12.36
C PRO A 463 43.50 -17.94 -11.78
N ASP A 464 44.64 -17.30 -11.53
CA ASP A 464 44.70 -15.96 -10.94
C ASP A 464 44.27 -14.87 -11.92
N VAL A 465 44.66 -15.00 -13.19
CA VAL A 465 44.24 -14.09 -14.26
C VAL A 465 42.75 -14.26 -14.51
N ALA A 466 42.29 -15.51 -14.63
CA ALA A 466 40.87 -15.82 -14.78
C ALA A 466 40.07 -15.21 -13.63
N SER A 467 40.44 -15.50 -12.37
CA SER A 467 39.75 -15.02 -11.18
C SER A 467 39.70 -13.50 -11.09
N ARG A 468 40.79 -12.80 -11.47
CA ARG A 468 40.86 -11.33 -11.45
C ARG A 468 39.97 -10.70 -12.52
N LEU A 469 40.01 -11.19 -13.76
CA LEU A 469 39.16 -10.70 -14.87
C LEU A 469 37.68 -10.98 -14.65
N LEU A 470 37.42 -12.14 -14.07
CA LEU A 470 36.09 -12.56 -13.66
C LEU A 470 35.55 -11.63 -12.57
N ALA A 471 36.36 -11.30 -11.54
CA ALA A 471 35.95 -10.44 -10.44
C ALA A 471 35.71 -8.98 -10.86
N ASP A 472 36.55 -8.43 -11.73
CA ASP A 472 36.42 -7.08 -12.27
C ASP A 472 36.76 -7.07 -13.78
N PRO A 473 35.75 -7.10 -14.67
CA PRO A 473 35.97 -7.03 -16.11
C PRO A 473 36.69 -5.75 -16.56
N GLY A 474 36.65 -4.67 -15.76
CA GLY A 474 37.39 -3.44 -16.02
C GLY A 474 38.91 -3.63 -15.99
N GLN A 475 39.40 -4.61 -15.22
CA GLN A 475 40.82 -5.00 -15.21
C GLN A 475 41.27 -5.60 -16.54
N ALA A 476 40.35 -5.96 -17.45
CA ALA A 476 40.68 -6.47 -18.79
C ALA A 476 41.21 -5.38 -19.74
N ALA A 477 41.13 -4.09 -19.36
CA ALA A 477 41.60 -2.98 -20.19
C ALA A 477 43.09 -3.12 -20.54
N LEU A 478 43.48 -2.60 -21.71
CA LEU A 478 44.89 -2.55 -22.12
C LEU A 478 45.68 -1.63 -21.17
N GLY A 479 46.90 -2.05 -20.84
CA GLY A 479 47.77 -1.34 -19.91
C GLY A 479 48.44 -2.29 -18.94
N GLY A 480 49.28 -1.74 -18.08
CA GLY A 480 50.00 -2.50 -17.08
C GLY A 480 50.61 -1.59 -16.03
N GLU A 481 51.11 -2.20 -14.97
CA GLU A 481 51.81 -1.51 -13.89
C GLU A 481 53.26 -1.95 -13.85
N LEU A 482 54.15 -1.04 -13.45
CA LEU A 482 55.54 -1.38 -13.18
C LEU A 482 55.59 -2.09 -11.83
N ARG A 483 55.99 -3.37 -11.82
CA ARG A 483 56.06 -4.19 -10.61
C ARG A 483 57.36 -5.00 -10.59
N GLU A 484 57.91 -5.20 -9.39
CA GLU A 484 58.96 -6.19 -9.20
C GLU A 484 58.36 -7.59 -9.25
N LEU A 485 58.84 -8.43 -10.16
CA LEU A 485 58.35 -9.79 -10.33
C LEU A 485 59.51 -10.74 -10.57
N THR A 486 59.25 -12.04 -10.42
CA THR A 486 60.19 -13.08 -10.84
C THR A 486 59.65 -13.80 -12.06
N ALA A 487 60.41 -13.76 -13.15
CA ALA A 487 60.10 -14.46 -14.38
C ALA A 487 60.83 -15.81 -14.42
N LEU A 488 60.10 -16.86 -14.77
CA LEU A 488 60.61 -18.20 -15.03
C LEU A 488 60.36 -18.55 -16.49
N PHE A 489 61.43 -18.89 -17.20
CA PHE A 489 61.37 -19.49 -18.53
C PHE A 489 61.85 -20.94 -18.45
N ALA A 490 61.12 -21.86 -19.06
CA ALA A 490 61.58 -23.23 -19.29
C ALA A 490 61.41 -23.60 -20.75
N ASP A 491 62.29 -24.46 -21.27
CA ASP A 491 62.33 -24.88 -22.68
C ASP A 491 62.98 -26.27 -22.79
N LEU A 492 62.58 -27.09 -23.76
CA LEU A 492 63.09 -28.46 -23.89
C LEU A 492 64.35 -28.51 -24.79
N LYS A 493 65.52 -28.74 -24.18
CA LYS A 493 66.78 -28.76 -24.94
C LYS A 493 66.81 -29.94 -25.92
N GLY A 494 66.84 -29.63 -27.21
CA GLY A 494 66.88 -30.63 -28.30
C GLY A 494 65.52 -30.97 -28.90
N PHE A 495 64.45 -30.25 -28.49
CA PHE A 495 63.10 -30.45 -29.01
C PHE A 495 63.01 -30.41 -30.53
N THR A 496 63.61 -29.43 -31.20
CA THR A 496 63.55 -29.33 -32.67
C THR A 496 64.08 -30.60 -33.33
N THR A 497 65.25 -31.09 -32.92
CA THR A 497 65.83 -32.33 -33.44
C THR A 497 64.98 -33.56 -33.13
N PHE A 498 64.34 -33.60 -31.96
CA PHE A 498 63.41 -34.66 -31.60
C PHE A 498 62.17 -34.63 -32.50
N SER A 499 61.55 -33.45 -32.68
CA SER A 499 60.32 -33.25 -33.45
C SER A 499 60.44 -33.61 -34.94
N GLU A 500 61.65 -33.51 -35.51
CA GLU A 500 61.93 -33.93 -36.89
C GLU A 500 61.93 -35.46 -37.07
N ARG A 501 61.99 -36.22 -35.98
CA ARG A 501 62.21 -37.69 -35.99
C ARG A 501 61.03 -38.51 -35.50
N VAL A 502 59.98 -37.88 -34.99
CA VAL A 502 58.81 -38.54 -34.38
C VAL A 502 57.52 -38.11 -35.07
N ALA A 503 56.44 -38.90 -34.90
CA ALA A 503 55.15 -38.54 -35.45
C ALA A 503 54.50 -37.37 -34.67
N PRO A 504 53.66 -36.53 -35.31
CA PRO A 504 53.01 -35.40 -34.63
C PRO A 504 52.21 -35.79 -33.38
N GLY A 505 51.58 -36.98 -33.36
CA GLY A 505 50.88 -37.48 -32.18
C GLY A 505 51.79 -37.71 -30.98
N GLU A 506 53.01 -38.20 -31.21
CA GLU A 506 54.02 -38.44 -30.16
C GLU A 506 54.55 -37.13 -29.60
N ILE A 507 54.69 -36.09 -30.44
CA ILE A 507 55.05 -34.73 -30.00
C ILE A 507 53.99 -34.18 -29.04
N VAL A 508 52.71 -34.29 -29.42
CA VAL A 508 51.59 -33.80 -28.61
C VAL A 508 51.49 -34.56 -27.29
N GLU A 509 51.66 -35.89 -27.32
CA GLU A 509 51.67 -36.70 -26.09
C GLU A 509 52.82 -36.28 -25.15
N MET A 510 54.03 -36.13 -25.68
CA MET A 510 55.20 -35.70 -24.93
C MET A 510 54.99 -34.32 -24.28
N LEU A 511 54.55 -33.33 -25.07
CA LEU A 511 54.27 -31.98 -24.57
C LEU A 511 53.19 -32.01 -23.48
N ASN A 512 52.08 -32.73 -23.70
CA ASN A 512 51.00 -32.84 -22.72
C ASN A 512 51.48 -33.49 -21.41
N ARG A 513 52.33 -34.52 -21.48
CA ARG A 513 52.90 -35.17 -20.29
C ARG A 513 53.84 -34.24 -19.52
N TYR A 514 54.75 -33.53 -20.21
CA TYR A 514 55.60 -32.53 -19.55
C TYR A 514 54.79 -31.39 -18.95
N HIS A 515 53.79 -30.86 -19.66
CA HIS A 515 52.94 -29.78 -19.15
C HIS A 515 52.08 -30.25 -17.97
N THR A 516 51.53 -31.46 -18.02
CA THR A 516 50.75 -32.04 -16.90
C THR A 516 51.61 -32.20 -15.64
N ALA A 517 52.90 -32.50 -15.80
CA ALA A 517 53.84 -32.58 -14.69
C ALA A 517 54.32 -31.21 -14.19
N ALA A 518 54.56 -30.25 -15.09
CA ALA A 518 55.17 -28.96 -14.77
C ALA A 518 54.16 -27.90 -14.27
N VAL A 519 52.94 -27.88 -14.80
CA VAL A 519 51.92 -26.88 -14.47
C VAL A 519 51.60 -26.85 -12.97
N PRO A 520 51.33 -27.98 -12.29
CA PRO A 520 51.09 -27.97 -10.84
C PRO A 520 52.27 -27.42 -10.04
N CYS A 521 53.52 -27.72 -10.43
CA CYS A 521 54.70 -27.18 -9.75
C CYS A 521 54.74 -25.65 -9.74
N ILE A 522 54.24 -25.01 -10.79
CA ILE A 522 54.18 -23.53 -10.88
C ILE A 522 52.99 -23.00 -10.07
N LEU A 523 51.79 -23.55 -10.32
CA LEU A 523 50.55 -23.07 -9.70
C LEU A 523 50.54 -23.27 -8.18
N ASP A 524 51.02 -24.42 -7.69
CA ASP A 524 51.07 -24.74 -6.25
C ASP A 524 52.05 -23.84 -5.48
N ASN A 525 52.98 -23.17 -6.18
CA ASN A 525 53.90 -22.18 -5.62
C ASN A 525 53.44 -20.73 -5.89
N GLY A 526 52.19 -20.51 -6.30
CA GLY A 526 51.62 -19.18 -6.54
C GLY A 526 52.06 -18.53 -7.87
N GLY A 527 52.65 -19.30 -8.79
CA GLY A 527 53.07 -18.81 -10.09
C GLY A 527 51.92 -18.71 -11.07
N THR A 528 51.94 -17.67 -11.89
CA THR A 528 50.99 -17.46 -13.01
C THR A 528 51.63 -17.85 -14.32
N ILE A 529 51.08 -18.86 -14.99
CA ILE A 529 51.51 -19.25 -16.34
C ILE A 529 50.95 -18.25 -17.35
N VAL A 530 51.84 -17.56 -18.06
CA VAL A 530 51.49 -16.54 -19.04
C VAL A 530 51.12 -17.16 -20.37
N GLN A 531 52.00 -18.00 -20.91
CA GLN A 531 51.81 -18.66 -22.19
C GLN A 531 52.74 -19.85 -22.37
N PHE A 532 52.32 -20.79 -23.22
CA PHE A 532 53.18 -21.78 -23.85
C PHE A 532 53.60 -21.27 -25.23
N VAL A 533 54.87 -21.43 -25.58
CA VAL A 533 55.43 -21.08 -26.90
C VAL A 533 56.13 -22.31 -27.45
N GLY A 534 55.39 -23.19 -28.13
CA GLY A 534 55.93 -24.47 -28.57
C GLY A 534 56.28 -25.36 -27.37
N ASP A 535 57.57 -25.66 -27.23
CA ASP A 535 58.16 -26.43 -26.13
C ASP A 535 58.65 -25.56 -24.95
N ALA A 536 58.49 -24.24 -25.05
CA ALA A 536 58.80 -23.30 -24.00
C ALA A 536 57.57 -22.88 -23.19
N LEU A 537 57.79 -22.51 -21.93
CA LEU A 537 56.78 -21.94 -21.05
C LEU A 537 57.32 -20.71 -20.32
N LEU A 538 56.45 -19.71 -20.14
CA LEU A 538 56.72 -18.51 -19.35
C LEU A 538 55.76 -18.48 -18.15
N ALA A 539 56.32 -18.35 -16.96
CA ALA A 539 55.58 -18.09 -15.74
C ALA A 539 56.09 -16.85 -15.01
N LEU A 540 55.20 -16.17 -14.30
CA LEU A 540 55.47 -14.99 -13.49
C LEU A 540 55.06 -15.26 -12.05
N PHE A 541 55.87 -14.78 -11.11
CA PHE A 541 55.56 -14.77 -9.68
C PHE A 541 55.46 -13.31 -9.22
N ASN A 542 54.61 -13.02 -8.24
CA ASN A 542 54.19 -11.66 -7.85
C ASN A 542 53.29 -10.92 -8.86
N ALA A 543 52.70 -11.62 -9.83
CA ALA A 543 51.72 -11.03 -10.74
C ALA A 543 50.74 -12.08 -11.31
N PRO A 544 49.42 -11.82 -11.36
CA PRO A 544 48.74 -10.60 -10.91
C PRO A 544 48.54 -10.55 -9.38
N ALA A 545 48.59 -11.70 -8.70
CA ALA A 545 48.53 -11.78 -7.25
C ALA A 545 49.85 -11.31 -6.61
N ALA A 546 49.74 -10.57 -5.50
CA ALA A 546 50.92 -10.17 -4.73
C ALA A 546 51.48 -11.38 -3.97
N GLN A 547 52.80 -11.51 -3.97
CA GLN A 547 53.51 -12.62 -3.35
C GLN A 547 54.86 -12.12 -2.87
N ASP A 548 55.08 -12.01 -1.56
CA ASP A 548 56.31 -11.43 -1.00
C ASP A 548 57.53 -12.33 -1.19
N ASP A 549 57.34 -13.65 -1.21
CA ASP A 549 58.40 -14.66 -1.36
C ASP A 549 58.61 -15.12 -2.81
N HIS A 550 58.18 -14.29 -3.78
CA HIS A 550 58.10 -14.64 -5.20
C HIS A 550 59.40 -15.20 -5.81
N ALA A 551 60.57 -14.69 -5.38
CA ALA A 551 61.86 -15.19 -5.85
C ALA A 551 62.14 -16.62 -5.35
N LEU A 552 61.85 -16.90 -4.08
CA LEU A 552 62.04 -18.22 -3.49
C LEU A 552 61.02 -19.23 -4.05
N ALA A 553 59.77 -18.81 -4.20
CA ALA A 553 58.71 -19.63 -4.78
C ALA A 553 59.02 -20.03 -6.23
N ALA A 554 59.54 -19.09 -7.04
CA ALA A 554 59.98 -19.38 -8.40
C ALA A 554 61.13 -20.39 -8.46
N CYS A 555 62.14 -20.26 -7.59
CA CYS A 555 63.23 -21.23 -7.47
C CYS A 555 62.74 -22.62 -7.03
N THR A 556 61.79 -22.66 -6.09
CA THR A 556 61.17 -23.90 -5.60
C THR A 556 60.38 -24.59 -6.71
N ALA A 557 59.56 -23.84 -7.44
CA ALA A 557 58.84 -24.32 -8.61
C ALA A 557 59.78 -24.85 -9.69
N ALA A 558 60.86 -24.12 -9.99
CA ALA A 558 61.84 -24.52 -11.01
C ALA A 558 62.52 -25.86 -10.69
N LEU A 559 62.93 -26.10 -9.44
CA LEU A 559 63.49 -27.39 -9.04
C LEU A 559 62.45 -28.50 -9.05
N ALA A 560 61.25 -28.23 -8.53
CA ALA A 560 60.14 -29.19 -8.55
C ALA A 560 59.75 -29.60 -10.00
N MET A 561 59.80 -28.65 -10.94
CA MET A 561 59.61 -28.92 -12.36
C MET A 561 60.66 -29.87 -12.92
N GLN A 562 61.94 -29.69 -12.57
CA GLN A 562 63.01 -30.60 -13.03
C GLN A 562 62.83 -32.01 -12.47
N GLU A 563 62.47 -32.13 -11.19
CA GLU A 563 62.15 -33.42 -10.57
C GLU A 563 60.93 -34.10 -11.21
N ALA A 564 59.85 -33.34 -11.44
CA ALA A 564 58.63 -33.85 -12.05
C ALA A 564 58.87 -34.27 -13.51
N ALA A 565 59.63 -33.47 -14.26
CA ALA A 565 60.03 -33.76 -15.64
C ALA A 565 60.84 -35.06 -15.73
N THR A 566 61.76 -35.29 -14.80
CA THR A 566 62.57 -36.52 -14.76
C THR A 566 61.71 -37.77 -14.55
N LYS A 567 60.62 -37.67 -13.77
CA LYS A 567 59.70 -38.79 -13.51
C LYS A 567 58.85 -39.18 -14.71
N VAL A 568 58.55 -38.22 -15.59
CA VAL A 568 57.67 -38.44 -16.75
C VAL A 568 58.43 -38.61 -18.06
N ALA A 569 59.72 -38.27 -18.10
CA ALA A 569 60.58 -38.42 -19.27
C ALA A 569 60.69 -39.89 -19.72
N ALA A 570 60.60 -40.12 -21.03
CA ALA A 570 60.96 -41.39 -21.64
C ALA A 570 62.35 -41.32 -22.27
N ASP A 571 62.93 -42.47 -22.62
CA ASP A 571 64.25 -42.54 -23.23
C ASP A 571 64.31 -41.71 -24.52
N GLY A 572 65.32 -40.84 -24.61
CA GLY A 572 65.53 -39.96 -25.77
C GLY A 572 64.65 -38.71 -25.81
N TRP A 573 63.79 -38.49 -24.81
CA TRP A 573 63.03 -37.24 -24.71
C TRP A 573 63.94 -36.08 -24.28
N PRO A 574 63.73 -34.87 -24.85
CA PRO A 574 64.47 -33.69 -24.46
C PRO A 574 64.09 -33.25 -23.03
N THR A 575 65.03 -32.63 -22.33
CA THR A 575 64.87 -32.22 -20.92
C THR A 575 64.72 -30.72 -20.79
N PHE A 576 63.96 -30.26 -19.79
CA PHE A 576 63.85 -28.83 -19.51
C PHE A 576 65.20 -28.22 -19.12
N ARG A 577 65.42 -27.02 -19.63
CA ARG A 577 66.39 -26.05 -19.13
C ARG A 577 65.60 -24.86 -18.60
N VAL A 578 65.90 -24.39 -17.39
CA VAL A 578 65.10 -23.36 -16.71
C VAL A 578 65.96 -22.15 -16.37
N GLY A 579 65.43 -20.97 -16.61
CA GLY A 579 66.03 -19.68 -16.25
C GLY A 579 65.09 -18.86 -15.38
N VAL A 580 65.59 -18.33 -14.28
CA VAL A 580 64.80 -17.52 -13.33
C VAL A 580 65.51 -16.20 -13.08
N ASN A 581 64.78 -15.09 -13.18
CA ASN A 581 65.34 -13.77 -12.84
C ASN A 581 64.30 -12.86 -12.20
N THR A 582 64.75 -12.04 -11.25
CA THR A 582 63.92 -11.10 -10.48
C THR A 582 64.26 -9.65 -10.83
N GLY A 583 63.24 -8.80 -10.97
CA GLY A 583 63.40 -7.36 -11.10
C GLY A 583 62.14 -6.66 -11.58
N MET A 584 62.25 -5.33 -11.81
CA MET A 584 61.14 -4.52 -12.29
C MET A 584 60.77 -4.85 -13.74
N ALA A 585 59.47 -5.06 -14.00
CA ALA A 585 58.91 -5.22 -15.33
C ALA A 585 57.51 -4.57 -15.41
N LEU A 586 57.11 -4.16 -16.60
CA LEU A 586 55.73 -3.77 -16.89
C LEU A 586 54.89 -5.03 -17.04
N VAL A 587 53.90 -5.24 -16.16
CA VAL A 587 53.00 -6.40 -16.21
C VAL A 587 51.55 -5.95 -16.40
N GLY A 588 50.82 -6.61 -17.29
CA GLY A 588 49.41 -6.29 -17.54
C GLY A 588 48.86 -6.91 -18.82
N ASN A 589 47.74 -6.38 -19.30
CA ASN A 589 47.11 -6.84 -20.54
C ASN A 589 47.67 -6.09 -21.74
N ILE A 590 48.33 -6.84 -22.63
CA ILE A 590 49.01 -6.30 -23.80
C ILE A 590 48.41 -6.94 -25.06
N GLY A 591 48.20 -6.15 -26.10
CA GLY A 591 47.62 -6.61 -27.36
C GLY A 591 46.76 -5.54 -28.03
N SER A 592 45.63 -5.98 -28.58
CA SER A 592 44.62 -5.16 -29.28
C SER A 592 43.28 -5.21 -28.53
N PRO A 593 42.32 -4.33 -28.86
CA PRO A 593 40.97 -4.44 -28.34
C PRO A 593 40.33 -5.81 -28.55
N GLU A 594 40.63 -6.48 -29.66
CA GLU A 594 40.09 -7.77 -30.10
C GLU A 594 40.77 -8.98 -29.48
N LEU A 595 42.07 -8.90 -29.19
CA LEU A 595 42.85 -9.98 -28.58
C LEU A 595 43.90 -9.42 -27.61
N ARG A 596 43.80 -9.85 -26.34
CA ARG A 596 44.66 -9.39 -25.23
C ARG A 596 45.30 -10.59 -24.56
N GLY A 597 46.56 -10.47 -24.20
CA GLY A 597 47.27 -11.44 -23.36
C GLY A 597 47.78 -10.79 -22.09
N PHE A 598 47.58 -11.44 -20.95
CA PHE A 598 48.25 -11.05 -19.71
C PHE A 598 49.73 -11.40 -19.82
N ASN A 599 50.62 -10.41 -19.82
CA ASN A 599 52.04 -10.62 -20.10
C ASN A 599 52.92 -9.63 -19.33
N ALA A 600 54.23 -9.89 -19.32
CA ALA A 600 55.22 -8.99 -18.72
C ALA A 600 56.31 -8.60 -19.73
N MET A 601 56.67 -7.33 -19.74
CA MET A 601 57.72 -6.76 -20.57
C MET A 601 58.74 -6.03 -19.71
N GLY A 602 60.00 -6.34 -19.89
CA GLY A 602 61.06 -5.69 -19.17
C GLY A 602 62.38 -6.41 -19.28
N ASP A 603 63.42 -5.73 -18.83
CA ASP A 603 64.77 -6.27 -18.81
C ASP A 603 64.85 -7.54 -17.95
N ALA A 604 64.17 -7.58 -16.80
CA ALA A 604 64.15 -8.74 -15.92
C ALA A 604 63.61 -10.02 -16.59
N VAL A 605 62.54 -9.88 -17.38
CA VAL A 605 61.92 -10.97 -18.16
C VAL A 605 62.88 -11.46 -19.25
N ASN A 606 63.51 -10.53 -19.97
CA ASN A 606 64.50 -10.84 -21.01
C ASN A 606 65.74 -11.54 -20.44
N VAL A 607 66.20 -11.17 -19.25
CA VAL A 607 67.32 -11.83 -18.58
C VAL A 607 66.95 -13.27 -18.23
N ALA A 608 65.75 -13.53 -17.68
CA ALA A 608 65.29 -14.89 -17.38
C ALA A 608 65.33 -15.82 -18.62
N ALA A 609 64.83 -15.34 -19.77
CA ALA A 609 64.88 -16.09 -21.03
C ALA A 609 66.33 -16.39 -21.48
N ARG A 610 67.26 -15.47 -21.25
CA ARG A 610 68.67 -15.68 -21.61
C ARG A 610 69.38 -16.64 -20.65
N LEU A 611 69.08 -16.56 -19.36
CA LEU A 611 69.58 -17.51 -18.36
C LEU A 611 69.09 -18.93 -18.66
N GLN A 612 67.83 -19.08 -19.06
CA GLN A 612 67.26 -20.33 -19.54
C GLN A 612 68.07 -20.88 -20.72
N GLY A 613 68.46 -20.02 -21.67
CA GLY A 613 69.28 -20.38 -22.82
C GLY A 613 70.67 -20.94 -22.46
N LEU A 614 71.21 -20.55 -21.30
CA LEU A 614 72.53 -20.91 -20.78
C LEU A 614 72.50 -22.10 -19.82
N ALA A 615 71.31 -22.50 -19.36
CA ALA A 615 71.14 -23.67 -18.51
C ALA A 615 71.39 -24.97 -19.30
N GLU A 616 72.14 -25.88 -18.68
CA GLU A 616 72.31 -27.25 -19.18
C GLU A 616 71.00 -28.05 -18.99
N PRO A 617 70.74 -29.11 -19.78
CA PRO A 617 69.57 -29.97 -19.61
C PRO A 617 69.44 -30.46 -18.17
N GLY A 618 68.25 -30.32 -17.58
CA GLY A 618 67.97 -30.74 -16.20
C GLY A 618 68.39 -29.73 -15.12
N THR A 619 68.93 -28.57 -15.50
CA THR A 619 69.42 -27.55 -14.55
C THR A 619 68.57 -26.28 -14.53
N VAL A 620 68.70 -25.51 -13.44
CA VAL A 620 68.07 -24.21 -13.25
C VAL A 620 69.16 -23.17 -13.07
N VAL A 621 69.13 -22.11 -13.89
CA VAL A 621 70.05 -20.97 -13.79
C VAL A 621 69.29 -19.74 -13.29
N ILE A 622 69.83 -19.08 -12.27
CA ILE A 622 69.21 -17.92 -11.63
C ILE A 622 70.14 -16.69 -11.67
N GLY A 623 69.54 -15.51 -11.72
CA GLY A 623 70.26 -14.23 -11.62
C GLY A 623 70.66 -13.88 -10.18
N SER A 624 71.62 -12.96 -10.02
CA SER A 624 72.07 -12.48 -8.71
C SER A 624 70.95 -11.85 -7.87
N THR A 625 70.03 -11.10 -8.48
CA THR A 625 68.87 -10.51 -7.79
C THR A 625 67.92 -11.58 -7.25
N THR A 626 67.70 -12.65 -8.00
CA THR A 626 66.90 -13.79 -7.54
C THR A 626 67.57 -14.50 -6.38
N LEU A 627 68.88 -14.76 -6.46
CA LEU A 627 69.62 -15.39 -5.36
C LEU A 627 69.61 -14.53 -4.08
N ALA A 628 69.74 -13.21 -4.22
CA ALA A 628 69.71 -12.28 -3.09
C ALA A 628 68.35 -12.27 -2.36
N GLN A 629 67.26 -12.47 -3.10
CA GLN A 629 65.89 -12.48 -2.54
C GLN A 629 65.41 -13.89 -2.14
N ALA A 630 66.02 -14.96 -2.68
CA ALA A 630 65.75 -16.35 -2.30
C ALA A 630 66.70 -16.81 -1.17
N SER A 631 66.47 -16.32 0.05
CA SER A 631 67.40 -16.44 1.19
C SER A 631 67.82 -17.87 1.58
N THR A 632 67.01 -18.89 1.24
CA THR A 632 67.30 -20.31 1.52
C THR A 632 67.79 -21.09 0.29
N ALA A 633 68.03 -20.42 -0.83
CA ALA A 633 68.53 -21.04 -2.04
C ALA A 633 70.06 -21.20 -1.99
N GLU A 634 70.53 -22.41 -2.26
CA GLU A 634 71.95 -22.67 -2.52
C GLU A 634 72.19 -22.72 -4.03
N ALA A 635 73.24 -22.04 -4.48
CA ALA A 635 73.59 -21.98 -5.90
C ALA A 635 75.11 -21.92 -6.10
N ARG A 636 75.60 -22.46 -7.22
CA ARG A 636 77.01 -22.42 -7.62
C ARG A 636 77.24 -21.32 -8.65
N PRO A 637 78.26 -20.46 -8.52
CA PRO A 637 78.51 -19.40 -9.49
C PRO A 637 78.88 -19.97 -10.87
N LEU A 638 78.32 -19.36 -11.92
CA LEU A 638 78.77 -19.51 -13.31
C LEU A 638 79.74 -18.39 -13.72
N GLY A 639 79.85 -17.34 -12.91
CA GLY A 639 80.65 -16.16 -13.19
C GLY A 639 79.86 -15.06 -13.92
N PRO A 640 80.51 -13.94 -14.25
CA PRO A 640 79.89 -12.86 -15.02
C PRO A 640 79.69 -13.27 -16.48
N LEU A 641 78.45 -13.14 -16.97
CA LEU A 641 78.07 -13.55 -18.32
C LEU A 641 77.70 -12.34 -19.18
N ARG A 642 78.28 -12.25 -20.38
CA ARG A 642 77.88 -11.28 -21.39
C ARG A 642 76.65 -11.77 -22.15
N LEU A 643 75.50 -11.20 -21.79
CA LEU A 643 74.23 -11.49 -22.45
C LEU A 643 74.03 -10.58 -23.67
N LYS A 644 73.51 -11.13 -24.78
CA LYS A 644 73.26 -10.38 -26.02
C LYS A 644 72.37 -9.17 -25.76
N GLY A 645 72.87 -7.95 -25.98
CA GLY A 645 72.09 -6.71 -25.77
C GLY A 645 72.06 -6.23 -24.31
N LYS A 646 73.04 -6.63 -23.49
CA LYS A 646 73.34 -6.04 -22.18
C LYS A 646 74.73 -5.40 -22.22
N GLU A 647 74.84 -4.17 -21.73
CA GLU A 647 76.13 -3.48 -21.58
C GLU A 647 76.90 -3.97 -20.35
N GLN A 648 76.18 -4.28 -19.26
CA GLN A 648 76.74 -4.81 -18.02
C GLN A 648 76.68 -6.33 -17.99
N GLU A 649 77.73 -6.96 -17.45
CA GLU A 649 77.77 -8.40 -17.24
C GLU A 649 76.76 -8.81 -16.16
N VAL A 650 76.06 -9.92 -16.41
CA VAL A 650 75.07 -10.45 -15.48
C VAL A 650 75.70 -11.62 -14.73
N GLU A 651 75.75 -11.53 -13.41
CA GLU A 651 76.13 -12.65 -12.56
C GLU A 651 75.02 -13.69 -12.52
N ALA A 652 75.36 -14.93 -12.84
CA ALA A 652 74.44 -16.05 -12.88
C ALA A 652 74.95 -17.23 -12.04
N PHE A 653 74.00 -18.02 -11.55
CA PHE A 653 74.27 -19.13 -10.64
C PHE A 653 73.45 -20.34 -11.07
N VAL A 654 74.01 -21.55 -10.97
CA VAL A 654 73.25 -22.79 -11.08
C VAL A 654 72.64 -23.08 -9.73
N LEU A 655 71.31 -23.06 -9.63
CA LEU A 655 70.57 -23.40 -8.42
C LEU A 655 70.74 -24.91 -8.14
N THR A 656 71.18 -25.25 -6.92
CA THR A 656 71.46 -26.65 -6.53
C THR A 656 70.39 -27.22 -5.62
N ARG A 657 69.92 -26.47 -4.62
CA ARG A 657 68.85 -26.90 -3.71
C ARG A 657 68.23 -25.71 -2.97
N ILE A 658 67.03 -25.93 -2.42
CA ILE A 658 66.41 -25.06 -1.41
C ILE A 658 66.54 -25.73 -0.04
N ILE A 659 67.08 -25.01 0.94
CA ILE A 659 67.13 -25.48 2.32
C ILE A 659 65.76 -25.26 2.94
N ARG A 660 65.03 -26.33 3.23
CA ARG A 660 63.79 -26.24 4.02
C ARG A 660 64.18 -25.92 5.47
N ALA A 661 63.60 -24.84 6.01
CA ALA A 661 63.73 -24.48 7.43
C ALA A 661 63.04 -25.50 8.34
#